data_AF-A0A8H5VBX8-F1
#
_entry.id   AF-A0A8H5VBX8-F1
#
_cell.length_a   1.000
_cell.length_b   1.000
_cell.length_c   1.000
_cell.angle_alpha   90.00
_cell.angle_beta   90.00
_cell.angle_gamma   90.00
#
_symmetry.space_group_name_H-M   'P 1'
#
loop_
_entity.id
_entity.type
_entity.pdbx_description
1 polymer ?
#
loop_
_entity_poly.entity_id
_entity_poly.type
_entity_poly.pdbx_seq_one_letter_code
_entity_poly.pdbx_strand_id
1 'polypeptide(L)'
;MVVDEGPSQRQPKSLAKACMACRTKKIRCDAVKPECGNLFLLTLKRSSPEEREKLLNAAVDEDGAVNLLDSTETDLPDEASSRKITSQPIDRRTTTPIVSSDDELNIANFISVDDAGTTNSFGPSSALHNPARNDSETPSSRRSLTTEHVKNELIANAALQRHLEHRLTRHTTIAGEPTELALHLLNLHWARQHHTFLLTYRPAVMRDLECSGPHCSTFMLNAIFACCSKFSPRPDVRDDPDDASSVGRRFFKRCDELLSSDSLLTRPHISTIVGLVLLGSTYNARGETSKGWLYTGYALRMVYDLGLHLDPKQTTEDPEELEIRRRVFWGAFVCDKLQSLYMGRPVAINLRDSQVSREFLDLYEEMEPFYPSALATDSSSRLDENMGDAIPRHSVSTFQQLCLLSKIMTTIINRFYVVGATFSNAQVDLQKIEQALHQWRDKLPSELDFQPWLSTSTAVQTPNIMVLHNVYHSLIILVHRPFISDDHLRSTATSVRSWKQCTVAARSITSIASVYKSTYGLNGAPYVLAYAVYVACTIHVRNAASQSQTRDHLSMLKSSLECLDELCTANPGVAKPANSIRRLIEANHLNLITEESHSLRQDDISFDLNVIQSTFSVNELSHTGCEMFRMADFEYGLPIDPLFGWINVSTPLLEEETPTFLSSTQSLHQP
;
A
#
# COMPACT_ATOMS: atom_id res chain seq x y z
N MET A 1 12.61 64.78 43.40
CA MET A 1 11.85 65.17 44.61
C MET A 1 10.46 65.54 44.17
N VAL A 2 9.51 65.10 44.98
CA VAL A 2 8.05 65.08 44.85
C VAL A 2 7.47 66.49 44.80
N VAL A 3 6.21 66.61 44.33
CA VAL A 3 5.05 67.38 44.88
C VAL A 3 4.19 67.83 43.68
N ASP A 4 2.86 67.80 43.67
CA ASP A 4 1.75 67.18 44.42
C ASP A 4 0.48 67.69 43.69
N GLU A 5 -0.64 67.01 43.89
CA GLU A 5 -1.97 67.58 44.16
C GLU A 5 -3.11 66.65 43.73
N GLY A 6 -4.01 66.42 44.68
CA GLY A 6 -5.15 65.50 44.60
C GLY A 6 -6.43 66.09 43.98
N PRO A 7 -7.60 65.89 44.61
CA PRO A 7 -8.46 64.74 44.27
C PRO A 7 -9.90 65.14 43.87
N SER A 8 -10.66 64.27 43.18
CA SER A 8 -12.13 64.32 43.26
C SER A 8 -12.87 63.02 42.89
N GLN A 9 -13.65 62.55 43.87
CA GLN A 9 -15.00 61.95 43.85
C GLN A 9 -15.36 60.72 42.96
N ARG A 10 -15.94 59.73 43.65
CA ARG A 10 -16.50 58.46 43.12
C ARG A 10 -17.97 58.60 42.72
N GLN A 11 -18.34 57.95 41.62
CA GLN A 11 -19.72 57.51 41.30
C GLN A 11 -19.85 55.96 41.42
N PRO A 12 -21.05 55.41 41.67
CA PRO A 12 -21.25 53.98 41.97
C PRO A 12 -21.23 53.14 40.69
N LYS A 13 -20.42 52.07 40.65
CA LYS A 13 -20.39 51.14 39.50
C LYS A 13 -21.26 49.90 39.78
N SER A 14 -22.33 49.82 38.98
CA SER A 14 -23.15 48.64 38.67
C SER A 14 -22.35 47.33 38.62
N LEU A 15 -22.92 46.24 39.15
CA LEU A 15 -22.41 44.87 39.06
C LEU A 15 -22.33 44.43 37.59
N ALA A 16 -21.19 44.68 36.94
CA ALA A 16 -20.94 44.33 35.55
C ALA A 16 -20.79 42.81 35.40
N LYS A 17 -21.71 42.19 34.65
CA LYS A 17 -21.54 40.82 34.14
C LYS A 17 -20.32 40.80 33.20
N ALA A 18 -19.37 39.88 33.43
CA ALA A 18 -18.25 39.67 32.52
C ALA A 18 -18.73 39.32 31.10
N CYS A 19 -18.08 39.88 30.07
CA CYS A 19 -18.42 39.61 28.68
C CYS A 19 -18.17 38.15 28.30
N MET A 20 -18.85 37.67 27.25
CA MET A 20 -18.77 36.26 26.81
C MET A 20 -17.34 35.81 26.49
N ALA A 21 -16.51 36.68 25.89
CA ALA A 21 -15.11 36.35 25.60
C ALA A 21 -14.27 36.11 26.86
N CYS A 22 -14.43 36.93 27.90
CA CYS A 22 -13.73 36.75 29.18
C CYS A 22 -14.25 35.52 29.94
N ARG A 23 -15.56 35.21 29.82
CA ARG A 23 -16.15 33.98 30.38
C ARG A 23 -15.61 32.72 29.72
N THR A 24 -15.51 32.71 28.39
CA THR A 24 -14.95 31.58 27.64
C THR A 24 -13.47 31.36 27.94
N LYS A 25 -12.73 32.43 28.27
CA LYS A 25 -11.29 32.38 28.59
C LYS A 25 -10.95 32.34 30.09
N LYS A 26 -11.95 32.36 30.99
CA LYS A 26 -11.78 32.38 32.46
C LYS A 26 -10.82 33.46 33.00
N ILE A 27 -10.85 34.67 32.45
CA ILE A 27 -10.04 35.83 32.90
C ILE A 27 -10.91 36.97 33.44
N ARG A 28 -10.34 37.86 34.27
CA ARG A 28 -11.04 38.96 34.94
C ARG A 28 -11.35 40.10 33.95
N CYS A 29 -12.62 40.46 33.79
CA CYS A 29 -13.08 41.50 32.87
C CYS A 29 -13.08 42.86 33.59
N ASP A 30 -12.34 43.83 33.07
CA ASP A 30 -12.18 45.19 33.63
C ASP A 30 -13.27 46.18 33.17
N ALA A 31 -14.17 45.75 32.29
CA ALA A 31 -15.36 46.46 31.84
C ALA A 31 -15.09 47.84 31.19
N VAL A 32 -13.88 48.08 30.69
CA VAL A 32 -13.52 49.30 29.96
C VAL A 32 -13.11 48.91 28.54
N LYS A 33 -14.10 48.81 27.64
CA LYS A 33 -14.04 48.67 26.15
C LYS A 33 -13.11 47.56 25.54
N PRO A 34 -13.63 46.69 24.65
CA PRO A 34 -12.79 45.80 23.84
C PRO A 34 -12.60 46.37 22.43
N GLU A 35 -11.37 46.67 22.02
CA GLU A 35 -11.03 46.86 20.60
C GLU A 35 -10.14 45.71 20.13
N CYS A 36 -10.55 45.08 19.03
CA CYS A 36 -10.00 43.82 18.54
C CYS A 36 -9.27 44.09 17.22
N GLY A 37 -7.97 43.78 17.14
CA GLY A 37 -7.14 43.84 15.92
C GLY A 37 -7.52 42.86 14.79
N ASN A 38 -8.72 42.27 14.82
CA ASN A 38 -9.19 41.29 13.84
C ASN A 38 -10.02 41.91 12.70
N LEU A 39 -10.46 43.16 12.80
CA LEU A 39 -11.32 43.77 11.79
C LEU A 39 -10.55 44.08 10.49
N PHE A 40 -9.32 44.60 10.60
CA PHE A 40 -8.49 44.93 9.44
C PHE A 40 -8.17 43.70 8.55
N LEU A 41 -7.85 42.56 9.16
CA LEU A 41 -7.58 41.31 8.45
C LEU A 41 -8.81 40.75 7.74
N LEU A 42 -10.01 40.95 8.30
CA LEU A 42 -11.26 40.55 7.68
C LEU A 42 -11.61 41.47 6.50
N THR A 43 -11.32 42.77 6.60
CA THR A 43 -11.49 43.73 5.51
C THR A 43 -10.54 43.42 4.34
N LEU A 44 -9.27 43.12 4.61
CA LEU A 44 -8.31 42.69 3.58
C LEU A 44 -8.78 41.43 2.84
N LYS A 45 -9.30 40.43 3.56
CA LYS A 45 -9.77 39.18 2.93
C LYS A 45 -10.99 39.37 2.03
N ARG A 46 -11.78 40.42 2.24
CA ARG A 46 -13.01 40.68 1.48
C ARG A 46 -12.89 41.75 0.39
N SER A 47 -11.77 42.48 0.35
CA SER A 47 -11.54 43.56 -0.63
C SER A 47 -11.02 43.02 -1.97
N SER A 48 -11.31 43.74 -3.05
CA SER A 48 -10.78 43.46 -4.39
C SER A 48 -9.25 43.65 -4.44
N PRO A 49 -8.53 43.08 -5.43
CA PRO A 49 -7.07 43.16 -5.50
C PRO A 49 -6.53 44.60 -5.50
N GLU A 50 -7.18 45.51 -6.23
CA GLU A 50 -6.79 46.93 -6.33
C GLU A 50 -7.06 47.72 -5.04
N GLU A 51 -8.13 47.40 -4.31
CA GLU A 51 -8.45 48.00 -3.01
C GLU A 51 -7.55 47.49 -1.89
N ARG A 52 -7.18 46.20 -1.95
CA ARG A 52 -6.25 45.57 -1.00
C ARG A 52 -4.87 46.23 -1.04
N GLU A 53 -4.39 46.56 -2.24
CA GLU A 53 -3.10 47.23 -2.43
C GLU A 53 -3.11 48.67 -1.89
N LYS A 54 -4.21 49.42 -2.11
CA LYS A 54 -4.40 50.74 -1.49
C LYS A 54 -4.44 50.70 0.04
N LEU A 55 -5.13 49.72 0.62
CA LEU A 55 -5.23 49.57 2.08
C LEU A 55 -3.90 49.18 2.74
N LEU A 56 -3.09 48.37 2.05
CA LEU A 56 -1.76 48.00 2.51
C LEU A 56 -0.77 49.18 2.42
N ASN A 57 -0.82 49.95 1.34
CA ASN A 57 0.04 51.13 1.16
C ASN A 57 -0.31 52.28 2.11
N ALA A 58 -1.58 52.44 2.47
CA ALA A 58 -2.02 53.46 3.44
C ALA A 58 -1.72 53.09 4.90
N ALA A 59 -1.36 51.83 5.19
CA ALA A 59 -1.06 51.36 6.53
C ALA A 59 0.41 51.54 6.93
N VAL A 60 1.27 52.02 6.02
CA VAL A 60 2.71 52.21 6.23
C VAL A 60 3.03 53.70 6.09
N ASP A 61 3.55 54.31 7.16
CA ASP A 61 4.05 55.70 7.10
C ASP A 61 5.42 55.78 6.39
N GLU A 62 5.85 56.99 5.99
CA GLU A 62 7.10 57.22 5.24
C GLU A 62 8.39 56.73 5.95
N ASP A 63 8.33 56.47 7.26
CA ASP A 63 9.42 55.89 8.07
C ASP A 63 9.36 54.35 8.21
N GLY A 64 8.45 53.67 7.51
CA GLY A 64 8.35 52.19 7.48
C GLY A 64 7.65 51.55 8.70
N ALA A 65 6.97 52.34 9.53
CA ALA A 65 6.17 51.85 10.65
C ALA A 65 4.71 51.60 10.23
N VAL A 66 4.14 50.45 10.64
CA VAL A 66 2.77 50.05 10.29
C VAL A 66 1.79 50.56 11.34
N ASN A 67 0.97 51.56 11.00
CA ASN A 67 -0.08 52.11 11.87
C ASN A 67 -1.46 51.69 11.36
N LEU A 68 -2.11 50.77 12.07
CA LEU A 68 -3.48 50.34 11.77
C LEU A 68 -4.44 51.46 12.20
N LEU A 69 -4.97 52.22 11.23
CA LEU A 69 -5.84 53.37 11.46
C LEU A 69 -7.11 53.00 12.24
N ASP A 70 -7.36 53.77 13.29
CA ASP A 70 -8.56 53.78 14.12
C ASP A 70 -9.63 54.63 13.42
N SER A 71 -10.79 54.06 13.10
CA SER A 71 -11.90 54.84 12.52
C SER A 71 -13.28 54.37 12.99
N THR A 72 -14.04 55.37 13.39
CA THR A 72 -15.30 55.43 14.13
C THR A 72 -16.54 54.93 13.37
N GLU A 73 -17.50 54.41 14.13
CA GLU A 73 -18.83 53.90 13.75
C GLU A 73 -19.68 54.86 12.88
N THR A 74 -20.44 54.29 11.96
CA THR A 74 -21.78 54.79 11.59
C THR A 74 -22.73 53.62 11.30
N ASP A 75 -23.94 53.74 11.85
CA ASP A 75 -25.05 52.79 11.96
C ASP A 75 -25.63 52.24 10.65
N LEU A 76 -26.36 51.09 10.73
CA LEU A 76 -27.67 50.77 10.10
C LEU A 76 -28.15 49.33 10.50
N PRO A 77 -29.45 48.98 10.38
CA PRO A 77 -30.20 48.37 11.49
C PRO A 77 -30.64 46.89 11.32
N ASP A 78 -31.08 46.34 12.45
CA ASP A 78 -31.72 45.03 12.68
C ASP A 78 -32.89 44.69 11.74
N GLU A 79 -32.95 43.43 11.28
CA GLU A 79 -34.20 42.66 11.29
C GLU A 79 -33.92 41.16 11.53
N ALA A 80 -34.51 40.65 12.62
CA ALA A 80 -34.57 39.24 12.96
C ALA A 80 -35.84 38.60 12.40
N SER A 81 -35.73 37.36 11.89
CA SER A 81 -36.86 36.43 11.93
C SER A 81 -36.41 34.99 12.12
N SER A 82 -36.72 34.49 13.30
CA SER A 82 -36.63 33.12 13.75
C SER A 82 -37.63 32.21 13.04
N ARG A 83 -37.18 31.02 12.58
CA ARG A 83 -38.05 29.83 12.48
C ARG A 83 -37.33 28.60 13.03
N LYS A 84 -37.82 28.13 14.18
CA LYS A 84 -37.59 26.77 14.69
C LYS A 84 -38.27 25.77 13.77
N ILE A 85 -37.54 24.75 13.32
CA ILE A 85 -38.13 23.51 12.79
C ILE A 85 -37.67 22.38 13.70
N THR A 86 -38.62 21.81 14.42
CA THR A 86 -38.54 20.58 15.19
C THR A 86 -38.49 19.41 14.20
N SER A 87 -37.49 18.53 14.30
CA SER A 87 -37.49 17.25 13.56
C SER A 87 -37.60 16.07 14.54
N GLN A 88 -38.65 15.28 14.34
CA GLN A 88 -38.85 13.96 14.96
C GLN A 88 -37.88 12.92 14.36
N PRO A 89 -37.62 11.80 15.05
CA PRO A 89 -36.64 10.81 14.62
C PRO A 89 -37.18 10.00 13.44
N ILE A 90 -36.46 10.03 12.32
CA ILE A 90 -36.71 9.15 11.17
C ILE A 90 -35.97 7.84 11.41
N ASP A 91 -36.76 6.76 11.41
CA ASP A 91 -36.34 5.37 11.47
C ASP A 91 -35.41 5.05 10.29
N ARG A 92 -34.11 4.91 10.57
CA ARG A 92 -33.05 4.81 9.56
C ARG A 92 -32.59 3.36 9.42
N ARG A 93 -33.33 2.56 8.64
CA ARG A 93 -32.73 1.41 7.92
C ARG A 93 -31.74 1.98 6.90
N THR A 94 -30.49 2.18 7.32
CA THR A 94 -29.46 2.83 6.49
C THR A 94 -28.52 1.77 5.94
N THR A 95 -28.42 1.73 4.62
CA THR A 95 -27.31 1.14 3.86
C THR A 95 -25.97 1.61 4.44
N THR A 96 -25.22 0.69 5.04
CA THR A 96 -23.84 0.93 5.48
C THR A 96 -22.96 1.25 4.27
N PRO A 97 -22.18 2.35 4.30
CA PRO A 97 -21.15 2.61 3.29
C PRO A 97 -20.16 1.43 3.23
N ILE A 98 -19.72 1.02 2.04
CA ILE A 98 -18.70 -0.04 1.86
C ILE A 98 -17.34 0.38 2.45
N VAL A 99 -17.07 1.69 2.46
CA VAL A 99 -15.91 2.28 3.10
C VAL A 99 -16.45 3.21 4.18
N SER A 100 -16.37 2.78 5.45
CA SER A 100 -16.68 3.64 6.61
C SER A 100 -15.84 4.92 6.53
N SER A 101 -16.44 6.07 6.87
CA SER A 101 -15.61 7.23 7.21
C SER A 101 -14.75 6.84 8.41
N ASP A 102 -13.53 7.38 8.47
CA ASP A 102 -12.58 7.06 9.53
C ASP A 102 -13.02 7.71 10.88
N ASP A 103 -14.28 8.16 11.01
CA ASP A 103 -14.81 8.86 12.18
C ASP A 103 -15.60 7.91 13.10
N GLU A 104 -15.24 7.96 14.39
CA GLU A 104 -16.05 7.58 15.55
C GLU A 104 -16.25 6.07 15.87
N LEU A 105 -15.16 5.30 15.95
CA LEU A 105 -15.14 4.14 16.85
C LEU A 105 -14.29 4.46 18.09
N ASN A 106 -14.86 4.26 19.28
CA ASN A 106 -14.12 4.40 20.52
C ASN A 106 -13.16 3.21 20.70
N ILE A 107 -11.92 3.37 20.20
CA ILE A 107 -10.88 2.34 20.32
C ILE A 107 -10.26 2.25 21.72
N ALA A 108 -10.57 3.18 22.64
CA ALA A 108 -10.00 3.18 24.00
C ALA A 108 -10.34 1.89 24.76
N ASN A 109 -11.50 1.30 24.48
CA ASN A 109 -11.94 0.01 25.04
C ASN A 109 -11.06 -1.17 24.58
N PHE A 110 -10.23 -1.00 23.56
CA PHE A 110 -9.33 -2.04 23.03
C PHE A 110 -7.85 -1.76 23.35
N ILE A 111 -7.59 -0.68 24.09
CA ILE A 111 -6.28 -0.33 24.62
C ILE A 111 -6.25 -0.73 26.09
N SER A 112 -5.21 -1.49 26.45
CA SER A 112 -4.94 -1.90 27.81
C SER A 112 -3.63 -1.32 28.29
N VAL A 113 -3.51 -1.10 29.60
CA VAL A 113 -2.26 -0.64 30.21
C VAL A 113 -1.86 -1.64 31.28
N ASP A 114 -0.64 -2.16 31.18
CA ASP A 114 -0.11 -3.07 32.21
C ASP A 114 0.31 -2.32 33.49
N ASP A 115 0.69 -3.06 34.52
CA ASP A 115 1.11 -2.49 35.81
C ASP A 115 2.36 -1.59 35.70
N ALA A 116 3.14 -1.74 34.62
CA ALA A 116 4.31 -0.93 34.33
C ALA A 116 3.97 0.35 33.54
N GLY A 117 2.71 0.56 33.15
CA GLY A 117 2.27 1.68 32.35
C GLY A 117 2.47 1.49 30.83
N THR A 118 2.83 0.29 30.39
CA THR A 118 3.01 -0.01 28.96
C THR A 118 1.65 -0.28 28.31
N THR A 119 1.42 0.37 27.16
CA THR A 119 0.20 0.19 26.38
C THR A 119 0.25 -1.11 25.59
N ASN A 120 -0.80 -1.92 25.71
CA ASN A 120 -1.02 -3.20 25.03
C ASN A 120 -2.39 -3.20 24.33
N SER A 121 -2.63 -4.14 23.43
CA SER A 121 -3.87 -4.25 22.63
C SER A 121 -4.76 -5.41 23.06
N PHE A 122 -5.15 -5.45 24.34
CA PHE A 122 -6.14 -6.42 24.81
C PHE A 122 -7.54 -5.79 24.80
N GLY A 123 -8.49 -6.46 24.15
CA GLY A 123 -9.90 -6.05 24.12
C GLY A 123 -10.70 -6.54 25.32
N PRO A 124 -11.96 -6.08 25.51
CA PRO A 124 -12.74 -6.28 26.74
C PRO A 124 -13.04 -7.73 27.12
N SER A 125 -12.90 -8.67 26.19
CA SER A 125 -13.08 -10.11 26.45
C SER A 125 -11.85 -10.78 27.07
N SER A 126 -10.69 -10.11 27.09
CA SER A 126 -9.43 -10.68 27.58
C SER A 126 -9.31 -10.54 29.10
N ALA A 127 -8.79 -11.58 29.76
CA ALA A 127 -8.39 -11.50 31.17
C ALA A 127 -7.21 -10.54 31.41
N LEU A 128 -6.49 -10.16 30.34
CA LEU A 128 -5.38 -9.20 30.35
C LEU A 128 -5.86 -7.77 30.04
N HIS A 129 -7.16 -7.56 29.84
CA HIS A 129 -7.71 -6.25 29.59
C HIS A 129 -7.75 -5.44 30.88
N ASN A 130 -6.91 -4.41 30.94
CA ASN A 130 -6.93 -3.41 31.99
C ASN A 130 -7.17 -2.05 31.31
N PRO A 131 -8.40 -1.51 31.35
CA PRO A 131 -8.75 -0.34 30.58
C PRO A 131 -7.85 0.83 30.98
N ALA A 132 -7.31 1.53 29.98
CA ALA A 132 -6.61 2.79 30.24
C ALA A 132 -7.55 3.67 31.07
N ARG A 133 -7.09 4.16 32.24
CA ARG A 133 -7.90 5.04 33.08
C ARG A 133 -8.43 6.18 32.23
N ASN A 134 -9.75 6.32 32.17
CA ASN A 134 -10.42 7.51 31.66
C ASN A 134 -10.14 8.66 32.64
N ASP A 135 -8.90 9.11 32.72
CA ASP A 135 -8.57 10.40 33.31
C ASP A 135 -9.14 11.46 32.36
N SER A 136 -10.42 11.73 32.58
CA SER A 136 -11.15 12.89 32.07
C SER A 136 -10.56 14.21 32.60
N GLU A 137 -9.51 14.15 33.41
CA GLU A 137 -8.56 15.23 33.63
C GLU A 137 -7.51 15.24 32.51
N THR A 138 -7.89 15.81 31.37
CA THR A 138 -6.90 16.34 30.42
C THR A 138 -5.86 17.17 31.18
N PRO A 139 -4.55 16.97 30.96
CA PRO A 139 -3.55 17.98 31.29
C PRO A 139 -3.76 19.16 30.31
N SER A 140 -4.86 19.91 30.48
CA SER A 140 -5.18 21.10 29.71
C SER A 140 -4.30 22.25 30.17
N SER A 141 -2.99 22.16 29.93
CA SER A 141 -2.08 23.31 29.90
C SER A 141 -0.73 22.98 29.23
N ARG A 142 -0.72 22.24 28.12
CA ARG A 142 0.35 22.35 27.12
C ARG A 142 -0.25 22.93 25.85
N ARG A 143 0.44 23.91 25.25
CA ARG A 143 0.00 24.57 24.01
C ARG A 143 -0.37 23.49 22.99
N SER A 144 -1.65 23.39 22.62
CA SER A 144 -2.03 22.66 21.40
C SER A 144 -1.32 23.36 20.25
N LEU A 145 -0.21 22.79 19.79
CA LEU A 145 0.43 23.23 18.56
C LEU A 145 -0.59 23.00 17.44
N THR A 146 -0.65 23.93 16.49
CA THR A 146 -1.50 23.72 15.32
C THR A 146 -0.97 22.51 14.55
N THR A 147 -1.85 21.70 13.96
CA THR A 147 -1.44 20.55 13.12
C THR A 147 -0.42 20.96 12.07
N GLU A 148 -0.56 22.17 11.52
CA GLU A 148 0.39 22.76 10.57
C GLU A 148 1.80 22.95 11.15
N HIS A 149 1.91 23.39 12.41
CA HIS A 149 3.21 23.51 13.07
C HIS A 149 3.90 22.15 13.23
N VAL A 150 3.15 21.12 13.62
CA VAL A 150 3.67 19.76 13.74
C VAL A 150 4.15 19.22 12.40
N LYS A 151 3.39 19.45 11.31
CA LYS A 151 3.80 19.08 9.95
C LYS A 151 5.09 19.78 9.55
N ASN A 152 5.18 21.10 9.77
CA ASN A 152 6.36 21.87 9.44
C ASN A 152 7.60 21.42 10.23
N GLU A 153 7.43 21.09 11.51
CA GLU A 153 8.50 20.56 12.36
C GLU A 153 9.00 19.21 11.86
N LEU A 154 8.11 18.27 11.55
CA LEU A 154 8.47 16.97 11.00
C LEU A 154 9.19 17.10 9.65
N ILE A 155 8.70 17.95 8.74
CA ILE A 155 9.33 18.20 7.44
C ILE A 155 10.74 18.80 7.64
N ALA A 156 10.89 19.76 8.55
CA ALA A 156 12.19 20.35 8.86
C ALA A 156 13.17 19.32 9.45
N ASN A 157 12.68 18.47 10.37
CA ASN A 157 13.47 17.39 10.95
C ASN A 157 13.86 16.36 9.89
N ALA A 158 12.96 15.97 8.99
CA ALA A 158 13.24 15.07 7.89
C ALA A 158 14.31 15.63 6.94
N ALA A 159 14.23 16.92 6.60
CA ALA A 159 15.26 17.60 5.81
C ALA A 159 16.63 17.58 6.50
N LEU A 160 16.66 17.82 7.81
CA LEU A 160 17.88 17.76 8.61
C LEU A 160 18.46 16.35 8.65
N GLN A 161 17.64 15.33 8.92
CA GLN A 161 18.10 13.93 8.92
C GLN A 161 18.62 13.52 7.55
N ARG A 162 17.95 13.92 6.46
CA ARG A 162 18.40 13.67 5.09
C ARG A 162 19.78 14.26 4.83
N HIS A 163 20.05 15.47 5.33
CA HIS A 163 21.37 16.08 5.23
C HIS A 163 22.42 15.30 6.03
N LEU A 164 22.07 14.76 7.20
CA LEU A 164 22.99 14.02 8.07
C LEU A 164 23.35 12.61 7.57
N GLU A 165 22.61 12.04 6.60
CA GLU A 165 22.87 10.70 6.07
C GLU A 165 24.31 10.52 5.55
N HIS A 166 24.97 11.57 5.08
CA HIS A 166 26.36 11.50 4.62
C HIS A 166 27.34 11.04 5.71
N ARG A 167 27.00 11.23 6.99
CA ARG A 167 27.83 10.78 8.12
C ARG A 167 28.03 9.28 8.15
N LEU A 168 27.10 8.52 7.58
CA LEU A 168 27.18 7.06 7.52
C LEU A 168 28.43 6.57 6.76
N THR A 169 28.95 7.38 5.84
CA THR A 169 30.19 7.09 5.10
C THR A 169 31.44 7.00 5.99
N ARG A 170 31.36 7.48 7.25
CA ARG A 170 32.45 7.41 8.23
C ARG A 170 32.60 6.02 8.86
N HIS A 171 31.56 5.20 8.81
CA HIS A 171 31.63 3.82 9.30
C HIS A 171 32.44 2.96 8.33
N THR A 172 33.18 1.99 8.86
CA THR A 172 33.87 0.98 8.04
C THR A 172 32.90 -0.07 7.51
N THR A 173 31.92 -0.44 8.32
CA THR A 173 30.89 -1.44 8.00
C THR A 173 29.53 -1.02 8.52
N ILE A 174 28.47 -1.44 7.84
CA ILE A 174 27.08 -1.31 8.27
C ILE A 174 26.44 -2.70 8.22
N ALA A 175 25.92 -3.16 9.37
CA ALA A 175 25.27 -4.46 9.52
C ALA A 175 26.11 -5.66 9.02
N GLY A 176 27.43 -5.56 9.11
CA GLY A 176 28.38 -6.61 8.70
C GLY A 176 28.93 -6.48 7.28
N GLU A 177 28.44 -5.54 6.48
CA GLU A 177 28.91 -5.30 5.10
C GLU A 177 29.78 -4.06 5.01
N PRO A 178 30.70 -3.98 4.03
CA PRO A 178 31.38 -2.74 3.70
C PRO A 178 30.36 -1.60 3.50
N THR A 179 30.62 -0.46 4.14
CA THR A 179 29.69 0.69 4.14
C THR A 179 29.27 1.12 2.74
N GLU A 180 30.18 1.07 1.78
CA GLU A 180 29.89 1.46 0.40
C GLU A 180 28.83 0.54 -0.24
N LEU A 181 28.94 -0.78 -0.06
CA LEU A 181 27.95 -1.74 -0.54
C LEU A 181 26.62 -1.62 0.22
N ALA A 182 26.67 -1.45 1.54
CA ALA A 182 25.48 -1.26 2.36
C ALA A 182 24.69 -0.01 1.94
N LEU A 183 25.39 1.11 1.72
CA LEU A 183 24.78 2.36 1.24
C LEU A 183 24.23 2.22 -0.19
N HIS A 184 24.91 1.48 -1.07
CA HIS A 184 24.38 1.15 -2.39
C HIS A 184 23.03 0.41 -2.32
N LEU A 185 22.94 -0.63 -1.49
CA LEU A 185 21.68 -1.39 -1.31
C LEU A 185 20.58 -0.56 -0.63
N LEU A 186 20.92 0.29 0.34
CA LEU A 186 19.99 1.25 0.94
C LEU A 186 19.49 2.26 -0.10
N ASN A 187 20.37 2.81 -0.95
CA ASN A 187 19.98 3.73 -2.00
C ASN A 187 19.04 3.07 -3.02
N LEU A 188 19.25 1.79 -3.36
CA LEU A 188 18.30 1.03 -4.18
C LEU A 188 16.93 0.89 -3.50
N HIS A 189 16.89 0.69 -2.18
CA HIS A 189 15.64 0.62 -1.42
C HIS A 189 14.87 1.94 -1.49
N TRP A 190 15.57 3.03 -1.14
CA TRP A 190 15.02 4.37 -1.13
C TRP A 190 14.65 4.86 -2.52
N ALA A 191 15.34 4.45 -3.58
CA ALA A 191 14.97 4.88 -4.93
C ALA A 191 13.73 4.15 -5.49
N ARG A 192 13.39 2.97 -4.95
CA ARG A 192 12.41 2.03 -5.54
C ARG A 192 11.25 1.72 -4.60
N GLN A 193 11.36 0.60 -3.87
CA GLN A 193 10.23 -0.07 -3.20
C GLN A 193 9.65 0.75 -2.06
N HIS A 194 10.48 1.56 -1.40
CA HIS A 194 10.06 2.43 -0.30
C HIS A 194 8.85 3.28 -0.71
N HIS A 195 8.91 3.96 -1.85
CA HIS A 195 7.88 4.91 -2.24
C HIS A 195 6.58 4.28 -2.78
N THR A 196 6.57 2.98 -3.04
CA THR A 196 5.34 2.26 -3.41
C THR A 196 4.53 1.88 -2.17
N PHE A 197 5.19 1.46 -1.09
CA PHE A 197 4.51 0.88 0.08
C PHE A 197 4.64 1.71 1.37
N LEU A 198 5.55 2.69 1.39
CA LEU A 198 5.92 3.55 2.53
C LEU A 198 5.87 2.82 3.88
N LEU A 199 6.39 1.58 3.91
CA LEU A 199 6.37 0.71 5.08
C LEU A 199 7.31 1.22 6.19
N THR A 200 8.25 2.11 5.82
CA THR A 200 9.22 2.69 6.76
C THR A 200 9.08 4.21 6.81
N TYR A 201 9.65 4.80 7.85
CA TYR A 201 9.82 6.24 7.97
C TYR A 201 11.32 6.55 7.88
N ARG A 202 11.77 6.94 6.68
CA ARG A 202 13.20 7.08 6.35
C ARG A 202 13.98 7.96 7.34
N PRO A 203 13.50 9.15 7.77
CA PRO A 203 14.24 9.98 8.72
C PRO A 203 14.61 9.24 10.00
N ALA A 204 13.67 8.52 10.61
CA ALA A 204 13.92 7.72 11.80
C ALA A 204 14.84 6.54 11.52
N VAL A 205 14.63 5.81 10.43
CA VAL A 205 15.49 4.66 10.06
C VAL A 205 16.94 5.09 9.89
N MET A 206 17.19 6.17 9.15
CA MET A 206 18.54 6.62 8.83
C MET A 206 19.24 7.25 10.03
N ARG A 207 18.50 7.98 10.89
CA ARG A 207 19.00 8.44 12.18
C ARG A 207 19.38 7.27 13.09
N ASP A 208 18.49 6.30 13.22
CA ASP A 208 18.67 5.17 14.13
C ASP A 208 19.76 4.21 13.64
N LEU A 209 20.06 4.20 12.34
CA LEU A 209 21.23 3.53 11.79
C LEU A 209 22.54 4.14 12.33
N GLU A 210 22.62 5.47 12.40
CA GLU A 210 23.81 6.19 12.91
C GLU A 210 23.94 6.09 14.44
N CYS A 211 22.82 6.13 15.18
CA CYS A 211 22.82 6.17 16.65
C CYS A 211 22.42 4.87 17.35
N SER A 212 22.21 3.77 16.59
CA SER A 212 21.73 2.48 17.10
C SER A 212 20.38 2.57 17.83
N GLY A 213 19.42 3.25 17.20
CA GLY A 213 18.06 3.46 17.72
C GLY A 213 17.08 2.30 17.42
N PRO A 214 15.87 2.32 18.01
CA PRO A 214 14.94 1.19 17.96
C PRO A 214 14.27 0.96 16.60
N HIS A 215 14.23 1.95 15.72
CA HIS A 215 13.55 1.87 14.42
C HIS A 215 14.46 1.32 13.31
N CYS A 216 15.70 0.97 13.63
CA CYS A 216 16.65 0.36 12.70
C CYS A 216 17.41 -0.79 13.38
N SER A 217 17.12 -2.03 12.97
CA SER A 217 17.81 -3.22 13.50
C SER A 217 18.69 -3.88 12.44
N THR A 218 19.70 -4.64 12.87
CA THR A 218 20.55 -5.44 11.98
C THR A 218 19.74 -6.42 11.12
N PHE A 219 18.65 -6.98 11.68
CA PHE A 219 17.71 -7.82 10.93
C PHE A 219 17.01 -7.04 9.82
N MET A 220 16.46 -5.86 10.13
CA MET A 220 15.79 -5.02 9.14
C MET A 220 16.74 -4.60 8.01
N LEU A 221 17.99 -4.23 8.34
CA LEU A 221 18.99 -3.87 7.35
C LEU A 221 19.34 -5.04 6.42
N ASN A 222 19.57 -6.23 6.98
CA ASN A 222 19.81 -7.42 6.17
C ASN A 222 18.59 -7.81 5.32
N ALA A 223 17.37 -7.59 5.81
CA ALA A 223 16.16 -7.78 5.02
C ALA A 223 16.07 -6.79 3.85
N ILE A 224 16.43 -5.52 4.05
CA ILE A 224 16.55 -4.53 2.99
C ILE A 224 17.62 -4.95 1.98
N PHE A 225 18.80 -5.37 2.43
CA PHE A 225 19.88 -5.84 1.57
C PHE A 225 19.45 -7.05 0.72
N ALA A 226 18.79 -8.03 1.35
CA ALA A 226 18.25 -9.21 0.67
C ALA A 226 17.20 -8.85 -0.38
N CYS A 227 16.31 -7.91 -0.06
CA CYS A 227 15.24 -7.44 -0.95
C CYS A 227 15.79 -6.66 -2.16
N CYS A 228 16.83 -5.85 -1.94
CA CYS A 228 17.42 -4.99 -2.96
C CYS A 228 18.51 -5.64 -3.80
N SER A 229 19.12 -6.72 -3.33
CA SER A 229 20.25 -7.39 -3.98
C SER A 229 19.97 -7.72 -5.45
N LYS A 230 18.75 -8.19 -5.75
CA LYS A 230 18.31 -8.56 -7.10
C LYS A 230 18.25 -7.39 -8.10
N PHE A 231 18.26 -6.14 -7.64
CA PHE A 231 18.27 -4.95 -8.50
C PHE A 231 19.68 -4.39 -8.72
N SER A 232 20.69 -4.96 -8.06
CA SER A 232 22.07 -4.50 -8.20
C SER A 232 22.78 -5.28 -9.31
N PRO A 233 23.41 -4.60 -10.28
CA PRO A 233 24.26 -5.26 -11.26
C PRO A 233 25.66 -5.58 -10.72
N ARG A 234 26.02 -5.11 -9.52
CA ARG A 234 27.41 -5.19 -9.02
C ARG A 234 27.82 -6.63 -8.67
N PRO A 235 29.04 -7.06 -9.05
CA PRO A 235 29.53 -8.40 -8.73
C PRO A 235 29.69 -8.68 -7.23
N ASP A 236 30.00 -7.68 -6.42
CA ASP A 236 30.23 -7.82 -4.97
C ASP A 236 28.95 -8.03 -4.14
N VAL A 237 27.78 -7.90 -4.76
CA VAL A 237 26.50 -8.32 -4.18
C VAL A 237 26.33 -9.83 -4.28
N ARG A 238 27.04 -10.48 -5.21
CA ARG A 238 27.01 -11.93 -5.41
C ARG A 238 27.89 -12.61 -4.38
N ASP A 239 27.38 -13.70 -3.82
CA ASP A 239 28.15 -14.55 -2.91
C ASP A 239 29.22 -15.35 -3.66
N ASP A 240 28.93 -15.70 -4.91
CA ASP A 240 29.87 -16.27 -5.87
C ASP A 240 29.88 -15.36 -7.12
N PRO A 241 30.99 -14.68 -7.42
CA PRO A 241 31.09 -13.76 -8.56
C PRO A 241 30.66 -14.37 -9.90
N ASP A 242 30.89 -15.68 -10.08
CA ASP A 242 30.65 -16.41 -11.32
C ASP A 242 29.21 -16.97 -11.41
N ASP A 243 28.49 -17.05 -10.29
CA ASP A 243 27.10 -17.51 -10.23
C ASP A 243 26.14 -16.33 -10.01
N ALA A 244 25.45 -15.89 -11.08
CA ALA A 244 24.46 -14.81 -10.98
C ALA A 244 23.27 -15.15 -10.06
N SER A 245 22.95 -16.44 -9.87
CA SER A 245 21.89 -16.86 -8.96
C SER A 245 22.28 -16.71 -7.48
N SER A 246 23.56 -16.46 -7.22
CA SER A 246 24.11 -16.25 -5.88
C SER A 246 23.84 -14.88 -5.28
N VAL A 247 23.21 -13.98 -6.04
CA VAL A 247 22.98 -12.60 -5.63
C VAL A 247 22.29 -12.50 -4.26
N GLY A 248 22.98 -11.87 -3.30
CA GLY A 248 22.49 -11.60 -1.95
C GLY A 248 22.12 -12.82 -1.10
N ARG A 249 22.59 -14.04 -1.43
CA ARG A 249 22.29 -15.26 -0.65
C ARG A 249 22.69 -15.09 0.82
N ARG A 250 23.83 -14.44 1.11
CA ARG A 250 24.26 -14.14 2.49
C ARG A 250 23.27 -13.33 3.29
N PHE A 251 22.56 -12.39 2.67
CA PHE A 251 21.61 -11.53 3.39
C PHE A 251 20.38 -12.30 3.86
N PHE A 252 19.88 -13.21 3.01
CA PHE A 252 18.79 -14.12 3.39
C PHE A 252 19.25 -15.07 4.51
N LYS A 253 20.43 -15.67 4.36
CA LYS A 253 21.01 -16.53 5.40
C LYS A 253 21.16 -15.79 6.72
N ARG A 254 21.66 -14.54 6.67
CA ARG A 254 21.83 -13.71 7.86
C ARG A 254 20.50 -13.37 8.53
N CYS A 255 19.45 -13.13 7.75
CA CYS A 255 18.10 -12.95 8.31
C CYS A 255 17.63 -14.21 9.07
N ASP A 256 17.79 -15.40 8.48
CA ASP A 256 17.40 -16.66 9.12
C ASP A 256 18.21 -16.92 10.41
N GLU A 257 19.51 -16.60 10.42
CA GLU A 257 20.36 -16.64 11.62
C GLU A 257 19.88 -15.68 12.73
N LEU A 258 19.56 -14.43 12.38
CA LEU A 258 19.10 -13.42 13.34
C LEU A 258 17.72 -13.76 13.92
N LEU A 259 16.80 -14.28 13.10
CA LEU A 259 15.50 -14.76 13.57
C LEU A 259 15.66 -15.84 14.66
N SER A 260 16.62 -16.75 14.47
CA SER A 260 16.89 -17.84 15.42
C SER A 260 17.68 -17.39 16.64
N SER A 261 18.78 -16.65 16.45
CA SER A 261 19.72 -16.29 17.54
C SER A 261 19.14 -15.25 18.49
N ASP A 262 18.42 -14.25 17.96
CA ASP A 262 17.83 -13.18 18.76
C ASP A 262 16.37 -13.47 19.15
N SER A 263 15.85 -14.65 18.80
CA SER A 263 14.48 -15.08 19.10
C SER A 263 13.41 -14.08 18.63
N LEU A 264 13.63 -13.42 17.49
CA LEU A 264 12.83 -12.29 17.01
C LEU A 264 11.36 -12.63 16.76
N LEU A 265 11.04 -13.90 16.50
CA LEU A 265 9.65 -14.36 16.32
C LEU A 265 8.83 -14.37 17.61
N THR A 266 9.50 -14.31 18.77
CA THR A 266 8.86 -14.30 20.10
C THR A 266 8.93 -12.92 20.77
N ARG A 267 9.57 -11.94 20.13
CA ARG A 267 9.82 -10.60 20.64
C ARG A 267 9.40 -9.57 19.58
N PRO A 268 8.13 -9.18 19.54
CA PRO A 268 7.61 -8.31 18.48
C PRO A 268 8.29 -6.93 18.54
N HIS A 269 8.81 -6.48 17.40
CA HIS A 269 9.38 -5.15 17.22
C HIS A 269 9.01 -4.61 15.84
N ILE A 270 8.86 -3.29 15.71
CA ILE A 270 8.51 -2.64 14.44
C ILE A 270 9.55 -2.97 13.35
N SER A 271 10.85 -2.93 13.68
CA SER A 271 11.91 -3.27 12.72
C SER A 271 11.86 -4.74 12.26
N THR A 272 11.43 -5.66 13.13
CA THR A 272 11.15 -7.06 12.77
C THR A 272 9.94 -7.18 11.84
N ILE A 273 8.85 -6.46 12.10
CA ILE A 273 7.66 -6.40 11.22
C ILE A 273 8.06 -5.96 9.82
N VAL A 274 8.77 -4.83 9.72
CA VAL A 274 9.25 -4.28 8.45
C VAL A 274 10.11 -5.32 7.70
N GLY A 275 11.11 -5.90 8.37
CA GLY A 275 11.99 -6.88 7.75
C GLY A 275 11.25 -8.12 7.25
N LEU A 276 10.30 -8.65 8.04
CA LEU A 276 9.50 -9.82 7.66
C LEU A 276 8.56 -9.54 6.48
N VAL A 277 7.93 -8.36 6.40
CA VAL A 277 7.08 -7.98 5.25
C VAL A 277 7.89 -7.83 3.97
N LEU A 278 9.10 -7.24 4.06
CA LEU A 278 10.03 -7.10 2.93
C LEU A 278 10.50 -8.48 2.43
N LEU A 279 10.93 -9.35 3.35
CA LEU A 279 11.32 -10.73 3.03
C LEU A 279 10.15 -11.52 2.46
N GLY A 280 8.96 -11.41 3.04
CA GLY A 280 7.75 -12.09 2.56
C GLY A 280 7.44 -11.77 1.10
N SER A 281 7.45 -10.48 0.77
CA SER A 281 7.25 -10.01 -0.61
C SER A 281 8.37 -10.47 -1.56
N THR A 282 9.61 -10.53 -1.06
CA THR A 282 10.77 -10.97 -1.85
C THR A 282 10.74 -12.47 -2.14
N TYR A 283 10.40 -13.31 -1.16
CA TYR A 283 10.24 -14.74 -1.35
C TYR A 283 9.10 -15.06 -2.32
N ASN A 284 7.99 -14.32 -2.27
CA ASN A 284 6.93 -14.42 -3.27
C ASN A 284 7.45 -14.11 -4.69
N ALA A 285 8.21 -13.02 -4.84
CA ALA A 285 8.82 -12.66 -6.12
C ALA A 285 9.81 -13.72 -6.64
N ARG A 286 10.46 -14.48 -5.75
CA ARG A 286 11.37 -15.59 -6.07
C ARG A 286 10.65 -16.91 -6.34
N GLY A 287 9.34 -16.99 -6.11
CA GLY A 287 8.55 -18.23 -6.26
C GLY A 287 8.48 -19.10 -5.01
N GLU A 288 9.11 -18.70 -3.91
CA GLU A 288 9.07 -19.35 -2.59
C GLU A 288 7.80 -18.96 -1.82
N THR A 289 6.66 -19.14 -2.47
CA THR A 289 5.34 -18.61 -2.06
C THR A 289 4.92 -19.01 -0.63
N SER A 290 5.18 -20.25 -0.20
CA SER A 290 4.87 -20.67 1.18
C SER A 290 5.72 -19.93 2.22
N LYS A 291 7.02 -19.77 1.98
CA LYS A 291 7.92 -19.02 2.86
C LYS A 291 7.52 -17.55 2.89
N GLY A 292 7.24 -16.98 1.72
CA GLY A 292 6.76 -15.61 1.58
C GLY A 292 5.48 -15.33 2.36
N TRP A 293 4.49 -16.20 2.22
CA TRP A 293 3.22 -16.10 2.96
C TRP A 293 3.39 -16.20 4.48
N LEU A 294 4.19 -17.15 4.96
CA LEU A 294 4.40 -17.36 6.40
C LEU A 294 5.14 -16.18 7.03
N TYR A 295 6.17 -15.63 6.36
CA TYR A 295 6.94 -14.50 6.88
C TYR A 295 6.05 -13.25 6.98
N THR A 296 5.25 -12.96 5.95
CA THR A 296 4.24 -11.91 6.04
C THR A 296 3.26 -12.20 7.18
N GLY A 297 2.75 -13.43 7.31
CA GLY A 297 1.83 -13.83 8.38
C GLY A 297 2.35 -13.57 9.79
N TYR A 298 3.62 -13.89 10.06
CA TYR A 298 4.27 -13.55 11.34
C TYR A 298 4.25 -12.04 11.59
N ALA A 299 4.64 -11.25 10.60
CA ALA A 299 4.63 -9.79 10.71
C ALA A 299 3.23 -9.24 11.01
N LEU A 300 2.20 -9.76 10.32
CA LEU A 300 0.81 -9.33 10.51
C LEU A 300 0.26 -9.70 11.89
N ARG A 301 0.73 -10.81 12.50
CA ARG A 301 0.40 -11.11 13.90
C ARG A 301 1.10 -10.15 14.87
N MET A 302 2.37 -9.82 14.63
CA MET A 302 3.08 -8.81 15.43
C MET A 302 2.45 -7.41 15.33
N VAL A 303 1.86 -7.05 14.17
CA VAL A 303 1.08 -5.79 14.02
C VAL A 303 -0.08 -5.73 15.03
N TYR A 304 -0.78 -6.85 15.25
CA TYR A 304 -1.83 -6.91 16.26
C TYR A 304 -1.27 -6.88 17.69
N ASP A 305 -0.21 -7.66 17.93
CA ASP A 305 0.46 -7.78 19.23
C ASP A 305 0.98 -6.44 19.75
N LEU A 306 1.60 -5.64 18.87
CA LEU A 306 2.06 -4.28 19.18
C LEU A 306 0.95 -3.22 19.15
N GLY A 307 -0.30 -3.61 18.90
CA GLY A 307 -1.44 -2.69 18.87
C GLY A 307 -1.44 -1.69 17.70
N LEU A 308 -0.65 -1.91 16.65
CA LEU A 308 -0.53 -0.97 15.52
C LEU A 308 -1.82 -0.83 14.69
N HIS A 309 -2.78 -1.73 14.89
CA HIS A 309 -4.11 -1.68 14.29
C HIS A 309 -5.04 -0.66 14.94
N LEU A 310 -4.62 -0.03 16.04
CA LEU A 310 -5.34 1.03 16.75
C LEU A 310 -4.56 2.34 16.58
N ASP A 311 -5.27 3.45 16.32
CA ASP A 311 -4.62 4.73 16.05
C ASP A 311 -3.75 5.17 17.25
N PRO A 312 -2.46 5.47 17.01
CA PRO A 312 -1.52 5.77 18.09
C PRO A 312 -1.79 7.11 18.79
N LYS A 313 -2.64 8.00 18.26
CA LYS A 313 -3.05 9.26 18.92
C LYS A 313 -3.68 9.04 20.30
N GLN A 314 -4.14 7.84 20.61
CA GLN A 314 -4.66 7.50 21.94
C GLN A 314 -3.58 7.08 22.94
N THR A 315 -2.40 6.69 22.46
CA THR A 315 -1.31 6.15 23.27
C THR A 315 -0.08 7.05 23.33
N THR A 316 0.09 7.95 22.35
CA THR A 316 1.25 8.86 22.28
C THR A 316 0.86 10.20 21.64
N GLU A 317 1.49 11.27 22.12
CA GLU A 317 1.45 12.60 21.52
C GLU A 317 2.67 12.89 20.63
N ASP A 318 3.65 11.99 20.57
CA ASP A 318 4.88 12.15 19.77
C ASP A 318 4.58 12.03 18.27
N PRO A 319 4.70 13.12 17.49
CA PRO A 319 4.38 13.11 16.07
C PRO A 319 5.24 12.16 15.23
N GLU A 320 6.50 11.92 15.63
CA GLU A 320 7.38 10.99 14.91
C GLU A 320 6.89 9.55 15.10
N GLU A 321 6.53 9.17 16.31
CA GLU A 321 5.98 7.85 16.60
C GLU A 321 4.60 7.63 15.92
N LEU A 322 3.78 8.69 15.79
CA LEU A 322 2.56 8.64 14.98
C LEU A 322 2.86 8.30 13.52
N GLU A 323 3.87 8.94 12.92
CA GLU A 323 4.29 8.67 11.53
C GLU A 323 4.73 7.22 11.36
N ILE A 324 5.62 6.74 12.24
CA ILE A 324 6.20 5.40 12.17
C ILE A 324 5.10 4.34 12.27
N ARG A 325 4.25 4.41 13.30
CA ARG A 325 3.21 3.39 13.54
C ARG A 325 2.17 3.37 12.44
N ARG A 326 1.71 4.54 11.96
CA ARG A 326 0.72 4.63 10.87
C ARG A 326 1.28 4.07 9.57
N ARG A 327 2.52 4.41 9.21
CA ARG A 327 3.19 3.91 8.00
C ARG A 327 3.36 2.40 8.04
N VAL A 328 3.83 1.86 9.16
CA VAL A 328 4.01 0.41 9.34
C VAL A 328 2.67 -0.33 9.25
N PHE A 329 1.62 0.16 9.93
CA PHE A 329 0.30 -0.45 9.85
C PHE A 329 -0.24 -0.43 8.42
N TRP A 330 -0.27 0.73 7.77
CA TRP A 330 -0.84 0.86 6.43
C TRP A 330 -0.01 0.12 5.38
N GLY A 331 1.31 0.09 5.52
CA GLY A 331 2.21 -0.66 4.63
C GLY A 331 1.96 -2.16 4.77
N ALA A 332 1.88 -2.66 6.00
CA ALA A 332 1.54 -4.05 6.27
C ALA A 332 0.13 -4.41 5.78
N PHE A 333 -0.85 -3.51 5.97
CA PHE A 333 -2.21 -3.67 5.48
C PHE A 333 -2.26 -3.80 3.95
N VAL A 334 -1.57 -2.92 3.21
CA VAL A 334 -1.48 -2.97 1.75
C VAL A 334 -0.82 -4.27 1.29
N CYS A 335 0.31 -4.67 1.92
CA CYS A 335 1.00 -5.91 1.59
C CYS A 335 0.13 -7.16 1.83
N ASP A 336 -0.62 -7.22 2.95
CA ASP A 336 -1.58 -8.30 3.24
C ASP A 336 -2.61 -8.44 2.11
N LYS A 337 -3.21 -7.33 1.68
CA LYS A 337 -4.25 -7.35 0.63
C LYS A 337 -3.70 -7.75 -0.74
N LEU A 338 -2.56 -7.17 -1.14
CA LEU A 338 -1.92 -7.51 -2.42
C LEU A 338 -1.50 -8.99 -2.48
N GLN A 339 -0.89 -9.51 -1.41
CA GLN A 339 -0.49 -10.92 -1.36
C GLN A 339 -1.70 -11.84 -1.34
N SER A 340 -2.71 -11.53 -0.52
CA SER A 340 -3.96 -12.31 -0.43
C SER A 340 -4.69 -12.39 -1.77
N LEU A 341 -4.85 -11.25 -2.45
CA LEU A 341 -5.49 -11.18 -3.76
C LEU A 341 -4.75 -11.99 -4.81
N TYR A 342 -3.41 -11.86 -4.86
CA TYR A 342 -2.61 -12.57 -5.85
C TYR A 342 -2.59 -14.07 -5.59
N MET A 343 -2.41 -14.48 -4.34
CA MET A 343 -2.29 -15.90 -4.00
C MET A 343 -3.65 -16.61 -3.87
N GLY A 344 -4.77 -15.88 -3.96
CA GLY A 344 -6.10 -16.41 -3.71
C GLY A 344 -6.29 -16.87 -2.26
N ARG A 345 -5.70 -16.13 -1.30
CA ARG A 345 -5.70 -16.49 0.13
C ARG A 345 -6.54 -15.49 0.94
N PRO A 346 -7.08 -15.89 2.10
CA PRO A 346 -7.81 -14.97 2.97
C PRO A 346 -6.91 -13.89 3.56
N VAL A 347 -7.44 -12.67 3.68
CA VAL A 347 -6.74 -11.54 4.32
C VAL A 347 -6.60 -11.75 5.82
N ALA A 348 -5.47 -11.34 6.40
CA ALA A 348 -5.25 -11.47 7.84
C ALA A 348 -5.67 -10.21 8.63
N ILE A 349 -5.55 -9.02 8.04
CA ILE A 349 -5.99 -7.77 8.68
C ILE A 349 -7.40 -7.41 8.20
N ASN A 350 -8.38 -7.41 9.11
CA ASN A 350 -9.73 -6.97 8.78
C ASN A 350 -9.96 -5.53 9.20
N LEU A 351 -10.62 -4.76 8.33
CA LEU A 351 -10.99 -3.37 8.62
C LEU A 351 -11.95 -3.23 9.82
N ARG A 352 -12.73 -4.28 10.14
CA ARG A 352 -13.61 -4.25 11.32
C ARG A 352 -12.83 -4.29 12.64
N ASP A 353 -11.61 -4.84 12.59
CA ASP A 353 -10.75 -5.06 13.75
C ASP A 353 -9.70 -3.94 13.86
N SER A 354 -9.68 -2.96 12.94
CA SER A 354 -8.62 -1.95 12.83
C SER A 354 -9.18 -0.55 12.62
N GLN A 355 -8.56 0.45 13.26
CA GLN A 355 -8.93 1.85 13.14
C GLN A 355 -7.69 2.71 13.28
N VAL A 356 -7.12 3.11 12.15
CA VAL A 356 -5.89 3.91 12.06
C VAL A 356 -6.11 5.02 11.05
N SER A 357 -5.74 6.25 11.39
CA SER A 357 -5.84 7.39 10.48
C SER A 357 -4.88 7.24 9.30
N ARG A 358 -5.28 7.76 8.15
CA ARG A 358 -4.44 7.90 6.94
C ARG A 358 -3.85 9.28 6.78
N GLU A 359 -4.01 10.13 7.81
CA GLU A 359 -3.34 11.42 7.86
C GLU A 359 -1.86 11.19 8.21
N PHE A 360 -1.00 11.30 7.20
CA PHE A 360 0.44 11.40 7.39
C PHE A 360 0.80 12.88 7.55
N LEU A 361 1.62 13.17 8.56
CA LEU A 361 2.04 14.48 8.99
C LEU A 361 3.35 14.91 8.31
N ASP A 362 4.26 13.98 8.04
CA ASP A 362 5.48 14.28 7.30
C ASP A 362 5.27 14.09 5.78
N LEU A 363 5.37 15.20 5.06
CA LEU A 363 5.25 15.26 3.60
C LEU A 363 6.58 15.54 2.89
N TYR A 364 7.72 15.43 3.56
CA TYR A 364 9.04 15.72 2.98
C TYR A 364 9.30 14.93 1.68
N GLU A 365 8.96 13.64 1.67
CA GLU A 365 9.13 12.74 0.51
C GLU A 365 8.06 12.94 -0.60
N GLU A 366 7.09 13.84 -0.42
CA GLU A 366 6.08 14.17 -1.43
C GLU A 366 6.70 14.88 -2.63
N MET A 367 7.61 15.82 -2.36
CA MET A 367 8.26 16.68 -3.36
C MET A 367 9.73 16.34 -3.59
N GLU A 368 10.23 15.21 -3.06
CA GLU A 368 11.61 14.79 -3.31
C GLU A 368 11.82 14.58 -4.83
N PRO A 369 12.89 15.14 -5.43
CA PRO A 369 13.12 15.02 -6.86
C PRO A 369 13.36 13.56 -7.25
N PHE A 370 12.65 13.10 -8.27
CA PHE A 370 12.86 11.81 -8.91
C PHE A 370 13.48 12.02 -10.30
N TYR A 371 14.59 11.31 -10.53
CA TYR A 371 15.30 11.31 -11.81
C TYR A 371 15.05 9.98 -12.51
N PRO A 372 14.31 9.95 -13.64
CA PRO A 372 13.99 8.72 -14.34
C PRO A 372 15.22 7.89 -14.76
N SER A 373 16.29 8.58 -15.16
CA SER A 373 17.58 7.95 -15.52
C SER A 373 18.22 7.19 -14.37
N ALA A 374 17.94 7.53 -13.10
CA ALA A 374 18.54 6.88 -11.94
C ALA A 374 18.08 5.42 -11.76
N LEU A 375 16.98 5.01 -12.40
CA LEU A 375 16.49 3.63 -12.34
C LEU A 375 16.83 2.80 -13.58
N ALA A 376 17.27 3.44 -14.67
CA ALA A 376 17.64 2.78 -15.90
C ALA A 376 18.96 2.00 -15.71
N THR A 377 18.93 0.70 -15.97
CA THR A 377 20.06 -0.22 -15.76
C THR A 377 21.19 -0.08 -16.79
N ASP A 378 20.97 0.67 -17.88
CA ASP A 378 21.95 0.85 -18.95
C ASP A 378 22.79 2.11 -18.69
N SER A 379 23.81 1.97 -17.84
CA SER A 379 24.82 3.02 -17.61
C SER A 379 26.24 2.47 -17.79
N SER A 380 26.49 1.82 -18.93
CA SER A 380 27.81 1.91 -19.53
C SER A 380 27.91 3.27 -20.22
N SER A 381 28.62 4.20 -19.59
CA SER A 381 28.89 5.58 -20.04
C SER A 381 27.72 6.57 -19.89
N ARG A 382 27.84 7.49 -18.92
CA ARG A 382 28.08 8.92 -19.17
C ARG A 382 27.84 9.77 -17.93
N LEU A 383 28.90 10.44 -17.49
CA LEU A 383 28.86 11.66 -16.68
C LEU A 383 28.49 12.87 -17.56
N ASP A 384 27.59 12.71 -18.54
CA ASP A 384 27.24 13.78 -19.48
C ASP A 384 25.95 14.47 -19.02
N GLU A 385 26.12 15.62 -18.37
CA GLU A 385 25.48 16.94 -18.54
C GLU A 385 23.99 17.11 -18.93
N ASN A 386 23.19 16.07 -19.13
CA ASN A 386 21.73 16.19 -19.32
C ASN A 386 21.00 15.43 -18.22
N MET A 387 21.07 15.95 -16.98
CA MET A 387 20.06 15.61 -15.97
C MET A 387 18.71 16.10 -16.50
N GLY A 388 17.92 15.19 -17.10
CA GLY A 388 16.56 15.49 -17.51
C GLY A 388 15.74 16.08 -16.36
N ASP A 389 14.65 16.77 -16.69
CA ASP A 389 13.83 17.46 -15.69
C ASP A 389 13.41 16.51 -14.57
N ALA A 390 13.79 16.87 -13.34
CA ALA A 390 13.36 16.15 -12.15
C ALA A 390 11.84 16.31 -11.99
N ILE A 391 11.15 15.21 -11.71
CA ILE A 391 9.72 15.24 -11.40
C ILE A 391 9.50 14.98 -9.91
N PRO A 392 8.46 15.56 -9.28
CA PRO A 392 8.13 15.25 -7.89
C PRO A 392 7.74 13.79 -7.73
N ARG A 393 8.10 13.18 -6.59
CA ARG A 393 7.88 11.76 -6.37
C ARG A 393 6.44 11.38 -6.02
N HIS A 394 5.73 12.27 -5.33
CA HIS A 394 4.37 12.08 -4.84
C HIS A 394 4.18 10.86 -3.94
N SER A 395 5.17 10.59 -3.08
CA SER A 395 5.23 9.35 -2.30
C SER A 395 4.02 9.18 -1.37
N VAL A 396 3.69 10.23 -0.60
CA VAL A 396 2.69 10.14 0.48
C VAL A 396 1.30 10.11 -0.12
N SER A 397 1.01 11.00 -1.06
CA SER A 397 -0.28 11.05 -1.75
C SER A 397 -0.55 9.74 -2.52
N THR A 398 0.42 9.21 -3.25
CA THR A 398 0.29 7.90 -3.93
C THR A 398 -0.01 6.78 -2.94
N PHE A 399 0.70 6.73 -1.82
CA PHE A 399 0.49 5.71 -0.81
C PHE A 399 -0.88 5.80 -0.12
N GLN A 400 -1.37 7.02 0.17
CA GLN A 400 -2.73 7.23 0.67
C GLN A 400 -3.79 6.68 -0.29
N GLN A 401 -3.58 6.88 -1.60
CA GLN A 401 -4.47 6.34 -2.62
C GLN A 401 -4.37 4.81 -2.73
N LEU A 402 -3.18 4.24 -2.55
CA LEU A 402 -3.00 2.79 -2.49
C LEU A 402 -3.68 2.17 -1.27
N CYS A 403 -3.65 2.86 -0.12
CA CYS A 403 -4.41 2.47 1.08
C CYS A 403 -5.91 2.48 0.83
N LEU A 404 -6.43 3.52 0.15
CA LEU A 404 -7.84 3.61 -0.29
C LEU A 404 -8.22 2.43 -1.18
N LEU A 405 -7.45 2.16 -2.22
CA LEU A 405 -7.69 1.01 -3.10
C LEU A 405 -7.63 -0.30 -2.34
N SER A 406 -6.74 -0.44 -1.36
CA SER A 406 -6.63 -1.66 -0.55
C SER A 406 -7.86 -1.90 0.35
N LYS A 407 -8.56 -0.83 0.79
CA LYS A 407 -9.88 -0.97 1.44
C LYS A 407 -10.92 -1.56 0.46
N ILE A 408 -10.94 -1.09 -0.79
CA ILE A 408 -11.83 -1.63 -1.83
C ILE A 408 -11.45 -3.08 -2.17
N MET A 409 -10.15 -3.36 -2.33
CA MET A 409 -9.60 -4.70 -2.55
C MET A 409 -10.04 -5.72 -1.51
N THR A 410 -10.08 -5.31 -0.22
CA THR A 410 -10.60 -6.14 0.87
C THR A 410 -12.05 -6.56 0.62
N THR A 411 -12.88 -5.62 0.14
CA THR A 411 -14.28 -5.90 -0.19
C THR A 411 -14.37 -6.86 -1.38
N ILE A 412 -13.51 -6.69 -2.39
CA ILE A 412 -13.47 -7.58 -3.56
C ILE A 412 -13.14 -9.02 -3.14
N ILE A 413 -12.10 -9.21 -2.34
CA ILE A 413 -11.69 -10.54 -1.84
C ILE A 413 -12.84 -11.20 -1.07
N ASN A 414 -13.44 -10.47 -0.12
CA ASN A 414 -14.47 -11.01 0.77
C ASN A 414 -15.84 -11.24 0.10
N ARG A 415 -16.04 -10.76 -1.14
CA ARG A 415 -17.33 -10.89 -1.86
C ARG A 415 -17.26 -11.78 -3.09
N PHE A 416 -16.16 -11.71 -3.85
CA PHE A 416 -16.01 -12.46 -5.10
C PHE A 416 -15.10 -13.68 -4.96
N TYR A 417 -14.10 -13.62 -4.09
CA TYR A 417 -13.02 -14.63 -4.04
C TYR A 417 -12.94 -15.32 -2.67
N VAL A 418 -14.10 -15.64 -2.10
CA VAL A 418 -14.24 -16.32 -0.80
C VAL A 418 -14.95 -17.66 -0.98
N VAL A 419 -14.68 -18.61 -0.07
CA VAL A 419 -15.41 -19.87 0.02
C VAL A 419 -16.90 -19.57 0.25
N GLY A 420 -17.75 -19.92 -0.70
CA GLY A 420 -19.18 -19.62 -0.66
C GLY A 420 -19.62 -18.37 -1.44
N ALA A 421 -18.73 -17.73 -2.19
CA ALA A 421 -19.12 -16.74 -3.18
C ALA A 421 -20.07 -17.39 -4.20
N THR A 422 -21.19 -16.72 -4.49
CA THR A 422 -22.17 -17.16 -5.49
C THR A 422 -22.40 -16.03 -6.49
N PHE A 423 -22.79 -16.39 -7.71
CA PHE A 423 -23.14 -15.40 -8.74
C PHE A 423 -24.17 -14.38 -8.24
N SER A 424 -25.22 -14.83 -7.54
CA SER A 424 -26.29 -13.97 -7.03
C SER A 424 -25.77 -12.93 -6.02
N ASN A 425 -24.97 -13.37 -5.04
CA ASN A 425 -24.40 -12.45 -4.04
C ASN A 425 -23.41 -11.47 -4.67
N ALA A 426 -22.55 -11.97 -5.56
CA ALA A 426 -21.58 -11.17 -6.30
C ALA A 426 -22.25 -10.11 -7.17
N GLN A 427 -23.36 -10.44 -7.83
CA GLN A 427 -24.09 -9.52 -8.70
C GLN A 427 -24.70 -8.34 -7.93
N VAL A 428 -25.17 -8.57 -6.70
CA VAL A 428 -25.73 -7.51 -5.84
C VAL A 428 -24.66 -6.49 -5.42
N ASP A 429 -23.44 -6.96 -5.19
CA ASP A 429 -22.35 -6.09 -4.73
C ASP A 429 -21.50 -5.50 -5.88
N LEU A 430 -21.59 -6.06 -7.09
CA LEU A 430 -20.91 -5.58 -8.29
C LEU A 430 -21.06 -4.06 -8.50
N GLN A 431 -22.31 -3.57 -8.57
CA GLN A 431 -22.57 -2.16 -8.83
C GLN A 431 -22.00 -1.24 -7.74
N LYS A 432 -22.05 -1.67 -6.47
CA LYS A 432 -21.56 -0.85 -5.36
C LYS A 432 -20.03 -0.76 -5.37
N ILE A 433 -19.36 -1.86 -5.70
CA ILE A 433 -17.89 -1.92 -5.76
C ILE A 433 -17.37 -1.20 -7.01
N GLU A 434 -18.04 -1.35 -8.17
CA GLU A 434 -17.79 -0.54 -9.37
C GLU A 434 -17.90 0.96 -9.04
N GLN A 435 -18.97 1.37 -8.37
CA GLN A 435 -19.16 2.77 -7.98
C GLN A 435 -18.05 3.25 -7.04
N ALA A 436 -17.59 2.43 -6.10
CA ALA A 436 -16.48 2.78 -5.21
C ALA A 436 -15.16 2.98 -5.98
N LEU A 437 -14.87 2.11 -6.97
CA LEU A 437 -13.70 2.25 -7.84
C LEU A 437 -13.78 3.51 -8.72
N HIS A 438 -14.94 3.80 -9.31
CA HIS A 438 -15.16 5.03 -10.07
C HIS A 438 -15.03 6.28 -9.21
N GLN A 439 -15.65 6.30 -8.03
CA GLN A 439 -15.52 7.42 -7.09
C GLN A 439 -14.08 7.63 -6.63
N TRP A 440 -13.31 6.56 -6.44
CA TRP A 440 -11.88 6.67 -6.15
C TRP A 440 -11.15 7.33 -7.32
N ARG A 441 -11.43 6.89 -8.56
CA ARG A 441 -10.82 7.43 -9.77
C ARG A 441 -11.16 8.91 -10.00
N ASP A 442 -12.41 9.29 -9.78
CA ASP A 442 -12.91 10.67 -9.95
C ASP A 442 -12.34 11.64 -8.91
N LYS A 443 -11.99 11.13 -7.73
CA LYS A 443 -11.38 11.91 -6.63
C LYS A 443 -9.85 11.86 -6.63
N LEU A 444 -9.24 11.21 -7.61
CA LEU A 444 -7.79 11.12 -7.72
C LEU A 444 -7.24 12.54 -8.02
N PRO A 445 -6.25 13.03 -7.26
CA PRO A 445 -5.60 14.31 -7.57
C PRO A 445 -4.99 14.32 -8.98
N SER A 446 -5.01 15.48 -9.63
CA SER A 446 -4.51 15.64 -11.01
C SER A 446 -3.03 15.28 -11.15
N GLU A 447 -2.24 15.49 -10.10
CA GLU A 447 -0.81 15.20 -10.04
C GLU A 447 -0.52 13.70 -10.08
N LEU A 448 -1.49 12.88 -9.67
CA LEU A 448 -1.39 11.41 -9.69
C LEU A 448 -2.08 10.79 -10.90
N ASP A 449 -2.65 11.61 -11.78
CA ASP A 449 -3.37 11.12 -12.94
C ASP A 449 -2.39 10.62 -14.02
N PHE A 450 -2.62 9.42 -14.53
CA PHE A 450 -1.77 8.83 -15.55
C PHE A 450 -2.57 8.02 -16.56
N GLN A 451 -2.62 8.51 -17.80
CA GLN A 451 -3.37 7.93 -18.91
C GLN A 451 -2.52 7.93 -20.19
N PRO A 452 -1.52 7.03 -20.30
CA PRO A 452 -0.57 7.04 -21.41
C PRO A 452 -1.20 6.84 -22.80
N TRP A 453 -2.41 6.31 -22.88
CA TRP A 453 -3.14 6.09 -24.12
C TRP A 453 -3.85 7.35 -24.69
N LEU A 454 -3.88 8.47 -23.96
CA LEU A 454 -4.54 9.70 -24.42
C LEU A 454 -3.62 10.66 -25.17
N SER A 455 -2.30 10.48 -25.08
CA SER A 455 -1.31 11.37 -25.67
C SER A 455 -0.31 10.61 -26.53
N THR A 456 0.08 11.20 -27.66
CA THR A 456 1.18 10.71 -28.50
C THR A 456 2.56 10.95 -27.86
N SER A 457 2.66 11.92 -26.94
CA SER A 457 3.83 12.15 -26.09
C SER A 457 3.44 11.90 -24.64
N THR A 458 3.88 10.77 -24.09
CA THR A 458 3.60 10.41 -22.69
C THR A 458 4.60 11.13 -21.79
N ALA A 459 4.11 12.05 -20.94
CA ALA A 459 4.93 12.63 -19.89
C ALA A 459 5.47 11.51 -18.98
N VAL A 460 6.76 11.59 -18.64
CA VAL A 460 7.40 10.61 -17.75
C VAL A 460 6.72 10.67 -16.38
N GLN A 461 6.37 9.51 -15.83
CA GLN A 461 5.68 9.37 -14.55
C GLN A 461 6.39 8.38 -13.63
N THR A 462 6.30 8.60 -12.33
CA THR A 462 7.07 7.83 -11.34
C THR A 462 6.56 6.38 -11.24
N PRO A 463 7.43 5.41 -10.91
CA PRO A 463 7.05 4.00 -10.76
C PRO A 463 5.89 3.77 -9.79
N ASN A 464 5.83 4.50 -8.67
CA ASN A 464 4.76 4.37 -7.67
C ASN A 464 3.39 4.75 -8.24
N ILE A 465 3.30 5.83 -9.04
CA ILE A 465 2.06 6.24 -9.71
C ILE A 465 1.64 5.20 -10.76
N MET A 466 2.58 4.74 -11.59
CA MET A 466 2.29 3.70 -12.60
C MET A 466 1.78 2.41 -11.96
N VAL A 467 2.37 1.99 -10.84
CA VAL A 467 1.93 0.82 -10.08
C VAL A 467 0.55 1.04 -9.48
N LEU A 468 0.24 2.22 -8.95
CA LEU A 468 -1.08 2.57 -8.42
C LEU A 468 -2.18 2.34 -9.47
N HIS A 469 -1.97 2.83 -10.70
CA HIS A 469 -2.93 2.64 -11.81
C HIS A 469 -3.02 1.19 -12.27
N ASN A 470 -1.91 0.45 -12.28
CA ASN A 470 -1.95 -0.99 -12.56
C ASN A 470 -2.77 -1.77 -11.51
N VAL A 471 -2.65 -1.42 -10.23
CA VAL A 471 -3.49 -2.02 -9.17
C VAL A 471 -4.95 -1.67 -9.42
N TYR A 472 -5.29 -0.40 -9.69
CA TYR A 472 -6.66 0.02 -10.00
C TYR A 472 -7.28 -0.79 -11.15
N HIS A 473 -6.60 -0.89 -12.29
CA HIS A 473 -7.10 -1.65 -13.43
C HIS A 473 -7.16 -3.16 -13.16
N SER A 474 -6.26 -3.69 -12.34
CA SER A 474 -6.34 -5.10 -11.89
C SER A 474 -7.61 -5.34 -11.07
N LEU A 475 -7.97 -4.41 -10.17
CA LEU A 475 -9.22 -4.50 -9.40
C LEU A 475 -10.46 -4.43 -10.29
N ILE A 476 -10.46 -3.60 -11.33
CA ILE A 476 -11.54 -3.58 -12.33
C ILE A 476 -11.70 -4.95 -12.99
N ILE A 477 -10.60 -5.56 -13.44
CA ILE A 477 -10.64 -6.91 -14.02
C ILE A 477 -11.20 -7.91 -13.00
N LEU A 478 -10.74 -7.89 -11.75
CA LEU A 478 -11.14 -8.86 -10.73
C LEU A 478 -12.61 -8.70 -10.30
N VAL A 479 -13.16 -7.50 -10.33
CA VAL A 479 -14.59 -7.27 -10.08
C VAL A 479 -15.45 -7.83 -11.21
N HIS A 480 -15.01 -7.72 -12.45
CA HIS A 480 -15.79 -8.11 -13.63
C HIS A 480 -15.54 -9.54 -14.11
N ARG A 481 -14.38 -10.13 -13.79
CA ARG A 481 -13.98 -11.47 -14.24
C ARG A 481 -15.01 -12.57 -13.89
N PRO A 482 -15.62 -12.58 -12.69
CA PRO A 482 -16.59 -13.63 -12.37
C PRO A 482 -17.85 -13.64 -13.28
N PHE A 483 -18.03 -12.59 -14.09
CA PHE A 483 -19.17 -12.40 -14.98
C PHE A 483 -18.84 -12.58 -16.48
N ILE A 484 -17.61 -12.97 -16.81
CA ILE A 484 -17.20 -13.33 -18.17
C ILE A 484 -17.04 -14.86 -18.23
N SER A 485 -17.83 -15.54 -19.07
CA SER A 485 -17.84 -16.98 -19.41
C SER A 485 -16.97 -17.96 -18.58
N ASP A 486 -17.58 -19.03 -18.05
CA ASP A 486 -16.91 -20.19 -17.44
C ASP A 486 -15.84 -19.87 -16.37
N ASP A 487 -16.10 -18.86 -15.54
CA ASP A 487 -15.31 -18.61 -14.33
C ASP A 487 -15.89 -19.38 -13.11
N HIS A 488 -15.19 -19.36 -11.98
CA HIS A 488 -15.53 -20.08 -10.74
C HIS A 488 -16.96 -19.85 -10.20
N LEU A 489 -17.64 -18.77 -10.60
CA LEU A 489 -19.04 -18.51 -10.24
C LEU A 489 -20.08 -19.15 -11.19
N ARG A 490 -19.65 -19.90 -12.21
CA ARG A 490 -20.49 -20.68 -13.16
C ARG A 490 -21.64 -19.84 -13.75
N SER A 491 -21.33 -18.64 -14.24
CA SER A 491 -22.32 -17.77 -14.88
C SER A 491 -22.89 -18.43 -16.15
N THR A 492 -24.21 -18.51 -16.25
CA THR A 492 -24.92 -19.05 -17.43
C THR A 492 -25.05 -18.04 -18.57
N ALA A 493 -24.69 -16.77 -18.36
CA ALA A 493 -24.69 -15.73 -19.38
C ALA A 493 -23.49 -14.78 -19.23
N THR A 494 -22.74 -14.59 -20.31
CA THR A 494 -21.64 -13.63 -20.37
C THR A 494 -22.18 -12.20 -20.41
N SER A 495 -21.81 -11.37 -19.44
CA SER A 495 -22.16 -9.95 -19.44
C SER A 495 -21.30 -9.18 -20.45
N VAL A 496 -21.91 -8.65 -21.51
CA VAL A 496 -21.24 -7.79 -22.50
C VAL A 496 -20.58 -6.57 -21.84
N ARG A 497 -21.23 -5.99 -20.81
CA ARG A 497 -20.68 -4.88 -20.02
C ARG A 497 -19.41 -5.29 -19.29
N SER A 498 -19.45 -6.38 -18.53
CA SER A 498 -18.30 -6.87 -17.77
C SER A 498 -17.14 -7.23 -18.68
N TRP A 499 -17.44 -7.85 -19.83
CA TRP A 499 -16.45 -8.12 -20.85
C TRP A 499 -15.73 -6.84 -21.31
N LYS A 500 -16.50 -5.82 -21.72
CA LYS A 500 -15.95 -4.54 -22.18
C LYS A 500 -15.06 -3.89 -21.12
N GLN A 501 -15.48 -3.91 -19.85
CA GLN A 501 -14.69 -3.33 -18.76
C GLN A 501 -13.37 -4.07 -18.55
N CYS A 502 -13.40 -5.41 -18.55
CA CYS A 502 -12.17 -6.22 -18.51
C CYS A 502 -11.24 -5.91 -19.70
N THR A 503 -11.77 -5.83 -20.93
CA THR A 503 -10.99 -5.53 -22.13
C THR A 503 -10.30 -4.17 -22.04
N VAL A 504 -11.02 -3.13 -21.61
CA VAL A 504 -10.46 -1.78 -21.45
C VAL A 504 -9.36 -1.78 -20.38
N ALA A 505 -9.63 -2.36 -19.21
CA ALA A 505 -8.66 -2.43 -18.13
C ALA A 505 -7.39 -3.22 -18.51
N ALA A 506 -7.53 -4.34 -19.23
CA ALA A 506 -6.39 -5.13 -19.71
C ALA A 506 -5.52 -4.35 -20.70
N ARG A 507 -6.13 -3.57 -21.61
CA ARG A 507 -5.41 -2.69 -22.53
C ARG A 507 -4.67 -1.57 -21.79
N SER A 508 -5.31 -0.97 -20.78
CA SER A 508 -4.69 0.05 -19.94
C SER A 508 -3.47 -0.50 -19.19
N ILE A 509 -3.57 -1.69 -18.59
CA ILE A 509 -2.42 -2.35 -17.92
C ILE A 509 -1.27 -2.57 -18.91
N THR A 510 -1.54 -3.15 -20.08
CA THR A 510 -0.50 -3.39 -21.10
C THR A 510 0.14 -2.08 -21.55
N SER A 511 -0.65 -1.02 -21.76
CA SER A 511 -0.12 0.29 -22.12
C SER A 511 0.79 0.88 -21.03
N ILE A 512 0.37 0.81 -19.75
CA ILE A 512 1.20 1.26 -18.62
C ILE A 512 2.49 0.44 -18.52
N ALA A 513 2.40 -0.88 -18.66
CA ALA A 513 3.57 -1.77 -18.61
C ALA A 513 4.56 -1.48 -19.75
N SER A 514 4.07 -1.19 -20.96
CA SER A 514 4.92 -0.79 -22.09
C SER A 514 5.64 0.52 -21.84
N VAL A 515 4.98 1.54 -21.28
CA VAL A 515 5.63 2.80 -20.91
C VAL A 515 6.64 2.59 -19.77
N TYR A 516 6.30 1.75 -18.78
CA TYR A 516 7.23 1.40 -17.71
C TYR A 516 8.49 0.77 -18.29
N LYS A 517 8.34 -0.23 -19.17
CA LYS A 517 9.43 -0.91 -19.86
C LYS A 517 10.30 0.08 -20.64
N SER A 518 9.71 0.96 -21.44
CA SER A 518 10.47 1.91 -22.27
C SER A 518 11.19 2.99 -21.44
N THR A 519 10.69 3.28 -20.23
CA THR A 519 11.25 4.34 -19.38
C THR A 519 12.30 3.82 -18.40
N TYR A 520 12.09 2.64 -17.81
CA TYR A 520 12.88 2.12 -16.70
C TYR A 520 13.49 0.74 -16.92
N GLY A 521 13.08 0.03 -17.99
CA GLY A 521 13.28 -1.41 -18.12
C GLY A 521 12.46 -2.22 -17.11
N LEU A 522 12.38 -3.54 -17.29
CA LEU A 522 11.61 -4.43 -16.40
C LEU A 522 12.45 -5.17 -15.35
N ASN A 523 13.78 -5.13 -15.47
CA ASN A 523 14.73 -5.70 -14.50
C ASN A 523 14.54 -5.14 -13.07
N GLY A 524 14.07 -3.90 -12.98
CA GLY A 524 13.84 -3.19 -11.73
C GLY A 524 12.40 -3.19 -11.24
N ALA A 525 11.50 -3.89 -11.92
CA ALA A 525 10.07 -3.75 -11.70
C ALA A 525 9.58 -4.49 -10.44
N PRO A 526 8.63 -3.90 -9.69
CA PRO A 526 8.01 -4.57 -8.55
C PRO A 526 7.17 -5.76 -9.01
N TYR A 527 7.14 -6.81 -8.20
CA TYR A 527 6.35 -8.03 -8.44
C TYR A 527 4.85 -7.75 -8.67
N VAL A 528 4.32 -6.66 -8.11
CA VAL A 528 2.93 -6.21 -8.33
C VAL A 528 2.67 -5.87 -9.80
N LEU A 529 3.66 -5.33 -10.53
CA LEU A 529 3.53 -5.09 -11.97
C LEU A 529 3.36 -6.41 -12.73
N ALA A 530 4.12 -7.45 -12.38
CA ALA A 530 4.01 -8.76 -13.00
C ALA A 530 2.64 -9.41 -12.75
N TYR A 531 2.06 -9.22 -11.56
CA TYR A 531 0.68 -9.64 -11.31
C TYR A 531 -0.32 -8.95 -12.23
N ALA A 532 -0.24 -7.62 -12.35
CA ALA A 532 -1.15 -6.86 -13.18
C ALA A 532 -1.07 -7.32 -14.65
N VAL A 533 0.15 -7.46 -15.18
CA VAL A 533 0.39 -7.96 -16.54
C VAL A 533 -0.16 -9.38 -16.73
N TYR A 534 0.05 -10.28 -15.76
CA TYR A 534 -0.55 -11.62 -15.79
C TYR A 534 -2.09 -11.57 -15.86
N VAL A 535 -2.73 -10.77 -15.00
CA VAL A 535 -4.18 -10.59 -15.00
C VAL A 535 -4.67 -10.05 -16.34
N ALA A 536 -3.96 -9.08 -16.95
CA ALA A 536 -4.25 -8.58 -18.29
C ALA A 536 -4.11 -9.66 -19.37
N CYS A 537 -3.03 -10.45 -19.36
CA CYS A 537 -2.81 -11.57 -20.29
C CYS A 537 -4.01 -12.53 -20.30
N THR A 538 -4.55 -12.90 -19.13
CA THR A 538 -5.71 -13.80 -19.07
C THR A 538 -6.97 -13.23 -19.74
N ILE A 539 -7.10 -11.90 -19.83
CA ILE A 539 -8.20 -11.24 -20.54
C ILE A 539 -7.89 -11.14 -22.03
N HIS A 540 -6.65 -10.83 -22.41
CA HIS A 540 -6.24 -10.79 -23.81
C HIS A 540 -6.39 -12.14 -24.51
N VAL A 541 -6.07 -13.25 -23.83
CA VAL A 541 -6.35 -14.60 -24.34
C VAL A 541 -7.85 -14.79 -24.63
N ARG A 542 -8.72 -14.43 -23.68
CA ARG A 542 -10.17 -14.52 -23.84
C ARG A 542 -10.70 -13.64 -24.97
N ASN A 543 -10.17 -12.41 -25.12
CA ASN A 543 -10.54 -11.51 -26.22
C ASN A 543 -10.15 -12.10 -27.59
N ALA A 544 -8.93 -12.64 -27.69
CA ALA A 544 -8.44 -13.26 -28.92
C ALA A 544 -9.25 -14.52 -29.30
N ALA A 545 -9.70 -15.30 -28.31
CA ALA A 545 -10.50 -16.51 -28.54
C ALA A 545 -11.97 -16.23 -28.92
N SER A 546 -12.55 -15.09 -28.54
CA SER A 546 -13.99 -14.85 -28.65
C SER A 546 -14.42 -13.81 -29.70
N GLN A 547 -13.53 -12.93 -30.17
CA GLN A 547 -13.92 -11.77 -31.00
C GLN A 547 -13.41 -11.84 -32.44
N SER A 548 -14.19 -11.22 -33.35
CA SER A 548 -13.90 -11.07 -34.79
C SER A 548 -12.71 -10.14 -35.10
N GLN A 549 -12.29 -9.28 -34.17
CA GLN A 549 -11.07 -8.46 -34.27
C GLN A 549 -9.84 -9.18 -33.70
N THR A 550 -9.63 -10.43 -34.13
CA THR A 550 -8.61 -11.32 -33.58
C THR A 550 -7.19 -10.73 -33.65
N ARG A 551 -6.86 -9.98 -34.72
CA ARG A 551 -5.50 -9.45 -34.94
C ARG A 551 -5.04 -8.44 -33.86
N ASP A 552 -5.89 -7.48 -33.51
CA ASP A 552 -5.55 -6.46 -32.50
C ASP A 552 -5.42 -7.09 -31.10
N HIS A 553 -6.29 -8.05 -30.77
CA HIS A 553 -6.24 -8.77 -29.50
C HIS A 553 -5.01 -9.68 -29.42
N LEU A 554 -4.61 -10.33 -30.52
CA LEU A 554 -3.37 -11.10 -30.60
C LEU A 554 -2.13 -10.21 -30.42
N SER A 555 -2.12 -9.02 -31.01
CA SER A 555 -1.03 -8.05 -30.82
C SER A 555 -0.89 -7.62 -29.36
N MET A 556 -2.00 -7.30 -28.70
CA MET A 556 -2.00 -6.96 -27.26
C MET A 556 -1.57 -8.14 -26.39
N LEU A 557 -2.04 -9.34 -26.70
CA LEU A 557 -1.62 -10.57 -26.01
C LEU A 557 -0.12 -10.80 -26.14
N LYS A 558 0.44 -10.67 -27.35
CA LYS A 558 1.87 -10.81 -27.62
C LYS A 558 2.68 -9.79 -26.82
N SER A 559 2.35 -8.51 -26.92
CA SER A 559 3.04 -7.44 -26.19
C SER A 559 3.00 -7.65 -24.67
N SER A 560 1.83 -8.05 -24.14
CA SER A 560 1.66 -8.30 -22.70
C SER A 560 2.44 -9.55 -22.24
N LEU A 561 2.48 -10.61 -23.05
CA LEU A 561 3.23 -11.83 -22.74
C LEU A 561 4.75 -11.59 -22.79
N GLU A 562 5.24 -10.84 -23.78
CA GLU A 562 6.65 -10.42 -23.85
C GLU A 562 7.06 -9.61 -22.62
N CYS A 563 6.21 -8.70 -22.15
CA CYS A 563 6.44 -7.98 -20.90
C CYS A 563 6.45 -8.93 -19.68
N LEU A 564 5.55 -9.91 -19.64
CA LEU A 564 5.47 -10.88 -18.56
C LEU A 564 6.72 -11.78 -18.50
N ASP A 565 7.25 -12.16 -19.66
CA ASP A 565 8.46 -12.96 -19.78
C ASP A 565 9.70 -12.20 -19.30
N GLU A 566 9.85 -10.94 -19.69
CA GLU A 566 10.96 -10.11 -19.21
C GLU A 566 10.87 -9.86 -17.70
N LEU A 567 9.66 -9.71 -17.16
CA LEU A 567 9.43 -9.59 -15.71
C LEU A 567 9.86 -10.83 -14.92
N CYS A 568 9.95 -12.01 -15.55
CA CYS A 568 10.43 -13.23 -14.90
C CYS A 568 11.91 -13.15 -14.51
N THR A 569 12.71 -12.34 -15.21
CA THR A 569 14.13 -12.16 -14.89
C THR A 569 14.31 -11.55 -13.50
N ALA A 570 13.54 -10.50 -13.20
CA ALA A 570 13.56 -9.82 -11.90
C ALA A 570 12.69 -10.51 -10.83
N ASN A 571 11.71 -11.31 -11.27
CA ASN A 571 10.72 -11.95 -10.42
C ASN A 571 10.50 -13.41 -10.88
N PRO A 572 11.43 -14.33 -10.58
CA PRO A 572 11.36 -15.72 -11.06
C PRO A 572 10.06 -16.46 -10.71
N GLY A 573 9.36 -16.06 -9.63
CA GLY A 573 8.06 -16.61 -9.26
C GLY A 573 6.98 -16.43 -10.33
N VAL A 574 7.16 -15.51 -11.28
CA VAL A 574 6.23 -15.21 -12.38
C VAL A 574 6.29 -16.25 -13.50
N ALA A 575 7.33 -17.09 -13.56
CA ALA A 575 7.47 -18.11 -14.60
C ALA A 575 6.29 -19.10 -14.62
N LYS A 576 5.77 -19.48 -13.44
CA LYS A 576 4.59 -20.36 -13.33
C LYS A 576 3.32 -19.70 -13.90
N PRO A 577 2.96 -18.45 -13.53
CA PRO A 577 1.92 -17.68 -14.20
C PRO A 577 2.10 -17.57 -15.72
N ALA A 578 3.30 -17.25 -16.22
CA ALA A 578 3.57 -17.13 -17.66
C ALA A 578 3.31 -18.44 -18.42
N ASN A 579 3.77 -19.57 -17.88
CA ASN A 579 3.48 -20.90 -18.44
C ASN A 579 1.99 -21.26 -18.41
N SER A 580 1.24 -20.71 -17.46
CA SER A 580 -0.22 -20.89 -17.41
C SER A 580 -0.92 -20.11 -18.52
N ILE A 581 -0.41 -18.92 -18.88
CA ILE A 581 -0.89 -18.17 -20.05
C ILE A 581 -0.60 -18.94 -21.35
N ARG A 582 0.60 -19.51 -21.52
CA ARG A 582 0.94 -20.32 -22.70
C ARG A 582 0.01 -21.52 -22.86
N ARG A 583 -0.28 -22.24 -21.78
CA ARG A 583 -1.27 -23.34 -21.80
C ARG A 583 -2.67 -22.87 -22.20
N LEU A 584 -3.08 -21.68 -21.77
CA LEU A 584 -4.36 -21.10 -22.21
C LEU A 584 -4.36 -20.72 -23.70
N ILE A 585 -3.24 -20.22 -24.23
CA ILE A 585 -3.06 -19.93 -25.67
C ILE A 585 -3.20 -21.21 -26.49
N GLU A 586 -2.51 -22.28 -26.08
CA GLU A 586 -2.55 -23.60 -26.72
C GLU A 586 -3.97 -24.20 -26.69
N ALA A 587 -4.63 -24.16 -25.53
CA ALA A 587 -5.98 -24.69 -25.35
C ALA A 587 -7.05 -23.95 -26.18
N ASN A 588 -6.79 -22.69 -26.54
CA ASN A 588 -7.68 -21.90 -27.41
C ASN A 588 -7.21 -21.87 -28.87
N HIS A 589 -6.19 -22.66 -29.24
CA HIS A 589 -5.63 -22.75 -30.60
C HIS A 589 -5.23 -21.38 -31.19
N LEU A 590 -4.69 -20.48 -30.36
CA LEU A 590 -4.31 -19.14 -30.78
C LEU A 590 -2.91 -19.11 -31.38
N ASN A 591 -2.78 -18.65 -32.63
CA ASN A 591 -1.49 -18.45 -33.30
C ASN A 591 -0.96 -17.03 -33.09
N LEU A 592 0.14 -16.90 -32.33
CA LEU A 592 0.81 -15.62 -32.07
C LEU A 592 1.83 -15.22 -33.16
N ILE A 593 2.00 -16.06 -34.19
CA ILE A 593 2.89 -15.77 -35.33
C ILE A 593 2.17 -14.74 -36.23
N THR A 594 2.71 -13.53 -36.30
CA THR A 594 2.30 -12.53 -37.28
C THR A 594 3.33 -12.55 -38.39
N GLU A 595 2.92 -12.86 -39.62
CA GLU A 595 3.78 -12.77 -40.80
C GLU A 595 4.23 -11.31 -41.01
N GLU A 596 5.46 -10.99 -40.61
CA GLU A 596 6.26 -9.94 -41.20
C GLU A 596 7.69 -10.46 -41.36
N SER A 597 7.91 -11.21 -42.44
CA SER A 597 9.23 -11.28 -43.08
C SER A 597 9.05 -11.71 -44.53
N HIS A 598 8.93 -10.74 -45.43
CA HIS A 598 9.30 -10.96 -46.83
C HIS A 598 10.78 -11.36 -46.88
N SER A 599 11.00 -12.61 -47.27
CA SER A 599 12.15 -13.11 -48.03
C SER A 599 13.56 -12.69 -47.57
N LEU A 600 14.20 -13.53 -46.76
CA LEU A 600 15.60 -13.91 -46.97
C LEU A 600 15.79 -15.40 -46.62
N ARG A 601 15.91 -16.19 -47.69
CA ARG A 601 16.54 -17.51 -47.85
C ARG A 601 16.51 -18.49 -46.67
N GLN A 602 15.62 -19.46 -46.86
CA GLN A 602 15.75 -20.87 -46.54
C GLN A 602 17.21 -21.37 -46.62
N ASP A 603 17.74 -21.84 -45.49
CA ASP A 603 18.74 -22.90 -45.42
C ASP A 603 18.34 -23.82 -44.24
N ASP A 604 18.17 -25.09 -44.56
CA ASP A 604 17.71 -26.17 -43.69
C ASP A 604 18.69 -26.43 -42.53
N ILE A 605 18.20 -26.41 -41.29
CA ILE A 605 18.77 -27.19 -40.18
C ILE A 605 17.64 -27.86 -39.41
N SER A 606 17.40 -29.12 -39.76
CA SER A 606 16.61 -30.09 -39.00
C SER A 606 17.20 -30.26 -37.60
N PHE A 607 16.46 -29.84 -36.56
CA PHE A 607 16.84 -30.09 -35.16
C PHE A 607 16.29 -31.46 -34.72
N ASP A 608 17.16 -32.46 -34.70
CA ASP A 608 16.85 -33.83 -34.33
C ASP A 608 16.72 -33.96 -32.80
N LEU A 609 15.49 -34.19 -32.33
CA LEU A 609 15.13 -34.30 -30.90
C LEU A 609 15.77 -35.54 -30.22
N ASN A 610 16.39 -36.44 -30.98
CA ASN A 610 17.03 -37.65 -30.45
C ASN A 610 18.43 -37.42 -29.85
N VAL A 611 19.06 -36.26 -30.08
CA VAL A 611 20.42 -36.00 -29.56
C VAL A 611 20.40 -35.61 -28.07
N ILE A 612 19.33 -34.99 -27.57
CA ILE A 612 19.22 -34.60 -26.15
C ILE A 612 18.85 -35.80 -25.25
N GLN A 613 18.16 -36.82 -25.79
CA GLN A 613 17.88 -38.05 -25.06
C GLN A 613 19.09 -38.99 -24.92
N SER A 614 20.18 -38.75 -25.67
CA SER A 614 21.41 -39.54 -25.55
C SER A 614 22.37 -39.06 -24.45
N THR A 615 22.15 -37.88 -23.85
CA THR A 615 23.02 -37.32 -22.80
C THR A 615 22.64 -37.76 -21.38
N PHE A 616 21.49 -38.41 -21.20
CA PHE A 616 21.06 -39.01 -19.93
C PHE A 616 20.88 -40.52 -20.07
N SER A 617 21.99 -41.24 -20.21
CA SER A 617 21.99 -42.69 -20.02
C SER A 617 22.06 -43.00 -18.52
N VAL A 618 20.93 -43.47 -17.97
CA VAL A 618 20.90 -44.24 -16.74
C VAL A 618 21.43 -45.64 -17.08
N ASN A 619 22.52 -46.06 -16.44
CA ASN A 619 22.91 -47.47 -16.40
C ASN A 619 23.22 -47.86 -14.95
N GLU A 620 22.62 -48.97 -14.54
CA GLU A 620 22.56 -49.49 -13.18
C GLU A 620 23.83 -50.26 -12.73
N LEU A 621 23.86 -50.53 -11.41
CA LEU A 621 24.50 -51.63 -10.66
C LEU A 621 25.93 -51.42 -10.09
N SER A 622 26.06 -51.19 -8.78
CA SER A 622 26.13 -52.28 -7.75
C SER A 622 26.62 -51.80 -6.36
N HIS A 623 25.91 -52.26 -5.32
CA HIS A 623 26.27 -52.50 -3.89
C HIS A 623 27.29 -51.57 -3.17
N THR A 624 26.94 -50.90 -2.06
CA THR A 624 26.74 -51.50 -0.72
C THR A 624 26.27 -50.46 0.31
N GLY A 625 25.35 -50.84 1.23
CA GLY A 625 25.38 -50.39 2.62
C GLY A 625 24.36 -49.35 3.13
N CYS A 626 23.30 -49.86 3.80
CA CYS A 626 22.70 -49.36 5.05
C CYS A 626 21.51 -48.35 5.01
N GLU A 627 20.31 -48.95 4.98
CA GLU A 627 19.10 -48.77 5.81
C GLU A 627 18.42 -47.39 6.12
N MET A 628 17.10 -47.43 5.83
CA MET A 628 15.95 -46.92 6.61
C MET A 628 15.49 -45.44 6.49
N PHE A 629 14.46 -45.17 5.66
CA PHE A 629 13.02 -45.26 5.98
C PHE A 629 12.18 -44.70 4.81
N ARG A 630 11.25 -45.51 4.28
CA ARG A 630 10.22 -45.12 3.29
C ARG A 630 8.99 -44.56 4.01
N MET A 631 8.39 -43.50 3.48
CA MET A 631 6.93 -43.33 3.49
C MET A 631 6.46 -43.09 2.05
N ALA A 632 5.44 -43.86 1.68
CA ALA A 632 4.97 -44.07 0.32
C ALA A 632 4.03 -42.95 -0.16
N ASP A 633 4.12 -42.70 -1.46
CA ASP A 633 3.21 -41.92 -2.29
C ASP A 633 1.79 -42.50 -2.31
N PHE A 634 0.80 -41.61 -2.33
CA PHE A 634 -0.52 -41.89 -2.89
C PHE A 634 -0.84 -40.79 -3.92
N GLU A 635 -0.65 -41.13 -5.20
CA GLU A 635 -1.15 -40.36 -6.34
C GLU A 635 -2.66 -40.58 -6.50
N TYR A 636 -3.44 -39.49 -6.48
CA TYR A 636 -4.75 -39.46 -7.09
C TYR A 636 -4.74 -38.40 -8.19
N GLY A 637 -4.82 -38.87 -9.44
CA GLY A 637 -5.05 -38.02 -10.61
C GLY A 637 -6.46 -37.45 -10.57
N LEU A 638 -6.57 -36.14 -10.37
CA LEU A 638 -7.77 -35.35 -10.58
C LEU A 638 -7.43 -34.12 -11.45
N PRO A 639 -8.33 -33.71 -12.36
CA PRO A 639 -8.08 -32.61 -13.27
C PRO A 639 -7.99 -31.28 -12.51
N ILE A 640 -6.85 -30.60 -12.66
CA ILE A 640 -6.53 -29.31 -12.06
C ILE A 640 -7.11 -28.20 -12.94
N ASP A 641 -7.98 -27.36 -12.37
CA ASP A 641 -8.33 -26.05 -12.95
C ASP A 641 -7.09 -25.13 -12.84
N PRO A 642 -6.53 -24.62 -13.96
CA PRO A 642 -5.30 -23.82 -13.95
C PRO A 642 -5.45 -22.42 -13.32
N LEU A 643 -6.68 -21.98 -13.00
CA LEU A 643 -6.93 -20.62 -12.54
C LEU A 643 -7.13 -20.50 -11.02
N PHE A 644 -7.71 -21.49 -10.34
CA PHE A 644 -7.84 -21.52 -8.87
C PHE A 644 -7.89 -22.97 -8.37
N GLY A 645 -7.00 -23.34 -7.44
CA GLY A 645 -6.92 -24.70 -6.93
C GLY A 645 -8.15 -25.15 -6.12
N TRP A 646 -8.52 -26.42 -6.35
CA TRP A 646 -9.46 -27.29 -5.62
C TRP A 646 -10.94 -26.85 -5.54
N ILE A 647 -11.80 -27.49 -6.37
CA ILE A 647 -13.24 -27.56 -6.14
C ILE A 647 -13.60 -28.97 -5.62
N ASN A 648 -14.27 -29.02 -4.46
CA ASN A 648 -14.94 -30.20 -3.90
C ASN A 648 -15.95 -30.80 -4.90
N VAL A 649 -15.89 -32.11 -5.12
CA VAL A 649 -16.83 -32.86 -5.97
C VAL A 649 -18.15 -33.08 -5.21
N SER A 650 -19.28 -32.73 -5.85
CA SER A 650 -20.62 -33.19 -5.46
C SER A 650 -20.98 -34.40 -6.33
N THR A 651 -21.29 -35.53 -5.70
CA THR A 651 -21.74 -36.78 -6.32
C THR A 651 -23.13 -36.63 -6.97
N PRO A 652 -23.41 -37.23 -8.15
CA PRO A 652 -24.76 -37.27 -8.69
C PRO A 652 -25.58 -38.42 -8.10
N LEU A 653 -26.87 -38.12 -7.93
CA LEU A 653 -27.97 -39.06 -7.68
C LEU A 653 -28.13 -40.05 -8.84
N LEU A 654 -28.32 -41.33 -8.51
CA LEU A 654 -28.95 -42.33 -9.37
C LEU A 654 -30.01 -43.07 -8.55
N GLU A 655 -31.28 -42.74 -8.79
CA GLU A 655 -32.43 -43.67 -8.76
C GLU A 655 -32.15 -44.74 -9.85
N GLU A 656 -32.57 -46.01 -9.84
CA GLU A 656 -33.52 -46.82 -9.08
C GLU A 656 -33.15 -48.29 -9.41
N GLU A 657 -33.33 -49.24 -8.49
CA GLU A 657 -33.86 -50.60 -8.72
C GLU A 657 -33.53 -51.53 -7.52
N THR A 658 -34.58 -51.85 -6.76
CA THR A 658 -34.66 -52.98 -5.82
C THR A 658 -34.79 -54.30 -6.58
N PRO A 659 -34.32 -55.47 -6.09
CA PRO A 659 -35.11 -56.21 -5.07
C PRO A 659 -34.34 -57.07 -4.04
N THR A 660 -34.93 -57.12 -2.83
CA THR A 660 -35.11 -58.27 -1.90
C THR A 660 -33.91 -59.13 -1.44
N PHE A 661 -33.59 -59.14 -0.13
CA PHE A 661 -33.96 -60.18 0.88
C PHE A 661 -33.01 -60.19 2.11
N LEU A 662 -33.62 -60.43 3.30
CA LEU A 662 -33.10 -61.04 4.55
C LEU A 662 -32.04 -60.25 5.36
N SER A 663 -32.36 -59.66 6.51
CA SER A 663 -32.69 -60.20 7.86
C SER A 663 -31.49 -60.23 8.82
N SER A 664 -31.77 -59.98 10.12
CA SER A 664 -30.93 -60.15 11.33
C SER A 664 -30.05 -58.94 11.73
N THR A 665 -30.46 -58.10 12.69
CA THR A 665 -30.18 -58.16 14.16
C THR A 665 -28.66 -58.11 14.45
N GLN A 666 -28.07 -57.17 15.21
CA GLN A 666 -28.29 -56.89 16.64
C GLN A 666 -27.60 -55.57 17.07
N SER A 667 -28.35 -54.76 17.80
CA SER A 667 -28.03 -54.05 19.04
C SER A 667 -26.61 -54.12 19.66
N LEU A 668 -26.05 -52.94 20.03
CA LEU A 668 -25.67 -52.49 21.39
C LEU A 668 -24.34 -51.72 21.53
N HIS A 669 -24.49 -50.56 22.17
CA HIS A 669 -23.63 -49.90 23.17
C HIS A 669 -22.25 -49.33 22.81
N GLN A 670 -22.28 -47.99 22.72
CA GLN A 670 -21.38 -47.01 23.35
C GLN A 670 -21.00 -47.33 24.82
N PRO A 671 -19.88 -46.80 25.33
CA PRO A 671 -19.67 -45.35 25.53
C PRO A 671 -18.62 -44.71 24.60
#